data_AF-A0A951VAP9-F1
#
_entry.id   AF-A0A951VAP9-F1
#
_cell.length_a   1.000
_cell.length_b   1.000
_cell.length_c   1.000
_cell.angle_alpha   90.00
_cell.angle_beta   90.00
_cell.angle_gamma   90.00
#
_symmetry.space_group_name_H-M   'P 1'
#
loop_
_entity.id
_entity.type
_entity.pdbx_description
1 polymer ?
#
loop_
_entity_poly.entity_id
_entity_poly.type
_entity_poly.pdbx_seq_one_letter_code
_entity_poly.pdbx_strand_id
1 'polypeptide(L)'
;DQIIVFPDFAPRTQDNIVYFDNITFNAAGDDPDGPTVAAPTPPALDPANVLSVFSDAYSDVAGTNFNPGWGQTTQVSFVEIAGNETMKYASFNYQGTEFASALNVTQMETLHLDMWTADATSVNIFLISPGPVETAFALPITPNQWVSYDIPLTAFTGVNLADVIQFKFDGGNGSQTLYLDNLYFYKEGSVTEGPRNPIDFEDGGYGADWTWTVFENASNPALEIISNPDPSGNNTSATVAKFTALQAGNPWAGVESAHGDTDLGTFLLDETNSIIKIMVWKPVISDVGIKLATASGWAQPELKVANTVINAWEELTFDFSGVPNNPGGEMYDQIIVFPDFAPRTQDNIVYFDNITFNAAGEEGTDASLSDLQVDGTTVAGFSPTVLNYSVVLPEGTTVVPTVTATTNDPEASAVITPAGAIPGTTSILVTSANTQVERTYTVAFSIETGVVDGPRNPIDFEPGGYGADWTWTVFENETNPPLEIIANPDPSGINTSATVAKFTALQEGNPWAGVESQQGVDLGTFEWNDDNRTVKIHVWKPVISDVGIKFATETGWAQVELKVSNTVTNAWEELTFDFSNYINPPDGNGTLGQIIIFPDFDLDGREQDNIVYFDNITFSAGGGVVTPDEPTVAAPTPTIDAANVISLFSDAYTDVPVDTWRTNWSVADYEEVTIDGNPTKKYTNLDFVGIETVANQIDITGMTHFHVHVWSPNATLFRVKLVDFGADAAYGGGDDTEHEVPFPDLTQGEWVSLNIPLTDFANLAGRQNIAQLIFSGQPTGALTVYIDNVLFYSDGTSVNEIDAVQNQVRVYPNPVRSGETVMLNAQVKQVDVFDISGRMILSSTSNEINTAGMNRGVYFVRIHTLNGGLQTQKLIVN
;
A
#
# COMPACT_ATOMS: atom_id res chain seq x y z
N ASP A 1 30.34 -26.59 30.96
CA ASP A 1 28.96 -26.91 31.39
C ASP A 1 28.14 -27.35 30.19
N GLN A 2 27.20 -28.26 30.37
CA GLN A 2 26.35 -28.80 29.30
C GLN A 2 24.89 -28.64 29.67
N ILE A 3 24.08 -28.25 28.70
CA ILE A 3 22.62 -28.27 28.80
C ILE A 3 22.18 -29.64 28.30
N ILE A 4 21.46 -30.37 29.14
CA ILE A 4 20.91 -31.68 28.78
C ILE A 4 19.39 -31.55 28.78
N VAL A 5 18.80 -31.66 27.59
CA VAL A 5 17.35 -31.57 27.38
C VAL A 5 16.79 -32.98 27.23
N PHE A 6 15.75 -33.29 28.02
CA PHE A 6 14.99 -34.53 27.91
C PHE A 6 13.57 -34.17 27.44
N PRO A 7 13.33 -34.16 26.11
CA PRO A 7 12.08 -33.64 25.56
C PRO A 7 10.85 -34.51 25.85
N ASP A 8 11.05 -35.75 26.32
CA ASP A 8 9.97 -36.69 26.59
C ASP A 8 10.43 -37.79 27.57
N PHE A 9 9.59 -38.10 28.55
CA PHE A 9 9.81 -39.07 29.63
C PHE A 9 8.80 -40.23 29.65
N ALA A 10 7.85 -40.27 28.71
CA ALA A 10 6.82 -41.30 28.68
C ALA A 10 7.30 -42.61 28.01
N PRO A 11 6.73 -43.78 28.37
CA PRO A 11 7.00 -45.04 27.66
C PRO A 11 6.47 -44.96 26.23
N ARG A 12 7.34 -45.19 25.23
CA ARG A 12 7.00 -45.04 23.80
C ARG A 12 6.54 -46.34 23.17
N THR A 13 5.56 -46.25 22.26
CA THR A 13 5.10 -47.34 21.37
C THR A 13 5.28 -47.04 19.88
N GLN A 14 5.72 -45.81 19.54
CA GLN A 14 6.07 -45.36 18.20
C GLN A 14 7.13 -44.24 18.29
N ASP A 15 7.72 -43.87 17.15
CA ASP A 15 8.66 -42.76 17.05
C ASP A 15 7.92 -41.42 17.07
N ASN A 16 8.41 -40.47 17.88
CA ASN A 16 7.90 -39.11 17.95
C ASN A 16 9.02 -38.14 17.58
N ILE A 17 8.71 -37.17 16.72
CA ILE A 17 9.59 -36.05 16.40
C ILE A 17 9.26 -34.92 17.37
N VAL A 18 10.28 -34.36 18.02
CA VAL A 18 10.13 -33.25 18.97
C VAL A 18 11.07 -32.12 18.56
N TYR A 19 10.50 -30.93 18.40
CA TYR A 19 11.21 -29.70 18.13
C TYR A 19 11.21 -28.83 19.38
N PHE A 20 12.32 -28.16 19.66
CA PHE A 20 12.43 -27.16 20.71
C PHE A 20 13.38 -26.07 20.23
N ASP A 21 13.04 -24.82 20.52
CA ASP A 21 13.81 -23.62 20.18
C ASP A 21 13.71 -22.61 21.35
N ASN A 22 14.52 -21.56 21.33
CA ASN A 22 14.50 -20.44 22.30
C ASN A 22 14.78 -20.81 23.77
N ILE A 23 15.78 -21.66 24.03
CA ILE A 23 16.21 -21.98 25.41
C ILE A 23 16.96 -20.78 26.03
N THR A 24 16.33 -20.11 26.99
CA THR A 24 16.89 -18.94 27.69
C THR A 24 17.19 -19.25 29.16
N PHE A 25 18.28 -18.70 29.69
CA PHE A 25 18.65 -18.82 31.11
C PHE A 25 18.48 -17.47 31.80
N ASN A 26 17.45 -17.36 32.64
CA ASN A 26 17.24 -16.18 33.46
C ASN A 26 17.73 -16.41 34.89
N ALA A 27 18.06 -15.32 35.59
CA ALA A 27 18.39 -15.37 37.00
C ALA A 27 17.17 -15.92 37.78
N ALA A 28 17.40 -16.82 38.74
CA ALA A 28 16.32 -17.36 39.55
C ALA A 28 15.78 -16.27 40.48
N GLY A 29 14.61 -15.69 40.15
CA GLY A 29 13.95 -14.73 41.04
C GLY A 29 12.84 -13.83 40.48
N ASP A 30 12.70 -13.66 39.16
CA ASP A 30 11.72 -12.70 38.63
C ASP A 30 10.46 -13.39 38.06
N ASP A 31 9.31 -12.83 38.46
CA ASP A 31 7.92 -13.12 38.06
C ASP A 31 7.77 -13.07 36.51
N PRO A 32 6.83 -13.79 35.88
CA PRO A 32 6.74 -13.78 34.41
C PRO A 32 6.39 -12.39 33.88
N ASP A 33 7.37 -11.81 33.17
CA ASP A 33 7.28 -10.91 32.02
C ASP A 33 6.07 -9.96 31.95
N GLY A 34 5.97 -8.98 32.85
CA GLY A 34 5.09 -7.81 32.62
C GLY A 34 5.50 -7.01 31.36
N PRO A 35 4.69 -6.03 30.92
CA PRO A 35 5.02 -5.25 29.74
C PRO A 35 6.36 -4.52 29.91
N THR A 36 7.18 -4.52 28.85
CA THR A 36 8.49 -3.83 28.81
C THR A 36 8.44 -2.48 28.11
N VAL A 37 7.33 -2.19 27.43
CA VAL A 37 7.01 -0.90 26.80
C VAL A 37 5.79 -0.29 27.48
N ALA A 38 5.73 1.04 27.52
CA ALA A 38 4.57 1.77 28.03
C ALA A 38 3.29 1.43 27.22
N ALA A 39 2.12 1.71 27.79
CA ALA A 39 0.88 1.69 27.01
C ALA A 39 0.95 2.70 25.84
N PRO A 40 0.18 2.48 24.76
CA PRO A 40 0.09 3.45 23.67
C PRO A 40 -0.25 4.86 24.19
N THR A 41 0.39 5.90 23.64
CA THR A 41 0.01 7.28 23.97
C THR A 41 -1.40 7.55 23.42
N PRO A 42 -2.36 8.04 24.23
CA PRO A 42 -3.68 8.40 23.73
C PRO A 42 -3.60 9.42 22.59
N PRO A 43 -4.48 9.35 21.57
CA PRO A 43 -4.62 10.42 20.59
C PRO A 43 -4.88 11.75 21.30
N ALA A 44 -4.35 12.86 20.78
CA ALA A 44 -4.60 14.20 21.34
C ALA A 44 -6.05 14.63 21.07
N LEU A 45 -6.94 14.38 22.03
CA LEU A 45 -8.33 14.83 22.02
C LEU A 45 -8.43 16.16 22.77
N ASP A 46 -9.36 17.03 22.35
CA ASP A 46 -9.71 18.24 23.11
C ASP A 46 -10.05 17.84 24.56
N PRO A 47 -9.37 18.38 25.59
CA PRO A 47 -9.66 18.09 26.99
C PRO A 47 -11.12 18.34 27.40
N ALA A 48 -11.87 19.18 26.68
CA ALA A 48 -13.30 19.37 26.89
C ALA A 48 -14.17 18.18 26.44
N ASN A 49 -13.62 17.34 25.55
CA ASN A 49 -14.24 16.13 25.02
C ASN A 49 -13.75 14.86 25.73
N VAL A 50 -12.89 14.98 26.74
CA VAL A 50 -12.36 13.86 27.53
C VAL A 50 -12.72 14.02 29.00
N LEU A 51 -13.15 12.92 29.61
CA LEU A 51 -13.31 12.79 31.06
C LEU A 51 -12.43 11.63 31.53
N SER A 52 -11.24 11.97 32.02
CA SER A 52 -10.20 11.00 32.40
C SER A 52 -10.37 10.48 33.81
N VAL A 53 -10.15 9.18 34.00
CA VAL A 53 -10.14 8.52 35.31
C VAL A 53 -8.73 8.11 35.70
N PHE A 54 -7.93 7.62 34.75
CA PHE A 54 -6.52 7.29 34.93
C PHE A 54 -5.78 7.47 33.59
N SER A 55 -4.96 8.51 33.45
CA SER A 55 -4.09 8.71 32.28
C SER A 55 -3.00 9.74 32.58
N ASP A 56 -1.81 9.54 32.03
CA ASP A 56 -0.75 10.55 32.03
C ASP A 56 -1.04 11.74 31.07
N ALA A 57 -1.90 11.54 30.07
CA ALA A 57 -2.17 12.53 29.02
C ALA A 57 -3.25 13.55 29.39
N TYR A 58 -4.16 13.20 30.30
CA TYR A 58 -5.34 14.00 30.64
C TYR A 58 -5.45 14.26 32.14
N SER A 59 -6.14 15.34 32.51
CA SER A 59 -6.39 15.62 33.93
C SER A 59 -7.43 14.67 34.52
N ASP A 60 -7.00 13.77 35.39
CA ASP A 60 -7.86 12.77 36.02
C ASP A 60 -8.87 13.35 37.02
N VAL A 61 -10.03 12.68 37.11
CA VAL A 61 -11.03 12.93 38.15
C VAL A 61 -10.41 12.74 39.53
N ALA A 62 -10.39 13.82 40.31
CA ALA A 62 -9.83 13.82 41.65
C ALA A 62 -10.63 12.93 42.62
N GLY A 63 -9.90 12.24 43.51
CA GLY A 63 -10.48 11.48 44.62
C GLY A 63 -11.01 10.09 44.23
N THR A 64 -10.70 9.61 43.03
CA THR A 64 -10.98 8.23 42.60
C THR A 64 -10.28 7.23 43.53
N ASN A 65 -11.04 6.27 44.03
CA ASN A 65 -10.58 5.17 44.86
C ASN A 65 -10.48 3.89 44.04
N PHE A 66 -9.28 3.60 43.54
CA PHE A 66 -8.99 2.39 42.76
C PHE A 66 -8.99 1.09 43.59
N ASN A 67 -9.13 1.17 44.92
CA ASN A 67 -9.19 -0.01 45.79
C ASN A 67 -10.20 0.15 46.95
N PRO A 68 -11.52 0.12 46.67
CA PRO A 68 -12.58 0.36 47.65
C PRO A 68 -12.84 -0.81 48.62
N GLY A 69 -12.14 -1.93 48.49
CA GLY A 69 -12.24 -3.06 49.43
C GLY A 69 -13.60 -3.78 49.45
N TRP A 70 -14.15 -4.15 48.29
CA TRP A 70 -15.40 -4.90 48.13
C TRP A 70 -15.32 -6.39 48.55
N GLY A 71 -14.16 -6.84 49.02
CA GLY A 71 -13.88 -8.23 49.38
C GLY A 71 -13.14 -9.02 48.29
N GLN A 72 -12.58 -8.32 47.30
CA GLN A 72 -11.71 -8.89 46.29
C GLN A 72 -10.36 -9.36 46.85
N THR A 73 -9.72 -10.29 46.15
CA THR A 73 -8.33 -10.74 46.43
C THR A 73 -7.30 -10.02 45.58
N THR A 74 -7.74 -9.34 44.52
CA THR A 74 -6.89 -8.50 43.67
C THR A 74 -6.13 -7.47 44.50
N GLN A 75 -4.84 -7.34 44.21
CA GLN A 75 -3.95 -6.33 44.80
C GLN A 75 -3.67 -5.26 43.75
N VAL A 76 -4.05 -4.02 44.06
CA VAL A 76 -3.80 -2.86 43.19
C VAL A 76 -2.50 -2.18 43.61
N SER A 77 -1.64 -1.89 42.64
CA SER A 77 -0.41 -1.11 42.79
C SER A 77 -0.17 -0.27 41.54
N PHE A 78 0.60 0.83 41.67
CA PHE A 78 1.04 1.63 40.53
C PHE A 78 2.54 1.36 40.31
N VAL A 79 2.92 1.14 39.06
CA VAL A 79 4.29 0.81 38.65
C VAL A 79 4.69 1.71 37.49
N GLU A 80 5.96 2.09 37.40
CA GLU A 80 6.47 2.76 36.20
C GLU A 80 6.90 1.73 35.15
N ILE A 81 6.38 1.86 33.92
CA ILE A 81 6.79 1.05 32.78
C ILE A 81 7.28 2.00 31.69
N ALA A 82 8.57 1.92 31.36
CA ALA A 82 9.22 2.83 30.41
C ALA A 82 8.98 4.34 30.68
N GLY A 83 8.77 4.73 31.94
CA GLY A 83 8.54 6.13 32.36
C GLY A 83 7.08 6.59 32.40
N ASN A 84 6.13 5.69 32.11
CA ASN A 84 4.69 5.92 32.21
C ASN A 84 4.13 5.25 33.47
N GLU A 85 3.20 5.91 34.18
CA GLU A 85 2.60 5.35 35.39
C GLU A 85 1.47 4.38 35.01
N THR A 86 1.66 3.10 35.30
CA THR A 86 0.73 2.03 34.95
C THR A 86 0.06 1.42 36.18
N MET A 87 -1.25 1.20 36.13
CA MET A 87 -1.99 0.52 37.20
C MET A 87 -1.89 -1.00 37.03
N LYS A 88 -1.39 -1.70 38.05
CA LYS A 88 -1.22 -3.16 38.07
C LYS A 88 -2.23 -3.82 39.02
N TYR A 89 -2.95 -4.82 38.52
CA TYR A 89 -3.81 -5.73 39.28
C TYR A 89 -3.15 -7.10 39.39
N ALA A 90 -2.58 -7.42 40.55
CA ALA A 90 -2.00 -8.75 40.82
C ALA A 90 -3.00 -9.66 41.56
N SER A 91 -2.90 -10.98 41.35
CA SER A 91 -3.84 -11.96 41.94
C SER A 91 -5.31 -11.65 41.60
N PHE A 92 -5.53 -11.24 40.34
CA PHE A 92 -6.80 -10.70 39.86
C PHE A 92 -7.93 -11.73 39.95
N ASN A 93 -8.96 -11.43 40.74
CA ASN A 93 -10.23 -12.15 40.72
C ASN A 93 -11.38 -11.25 40.23
N TYR A 94 -11.53 -10.09 40.87
CA TYR A 94 -12.30 -8.94 40.40
C TYR A 94 -11.76 -7.69 41.08
N GLN A 95 -12.03 -6.50 40.57
CA GLN A 95 -11.59 -5.25 41.17
C GLN A 95 -12.57 -4.12 40.86
N GLY A 96 -12.91 -3.33 41.86
CA GLY A 96 -13.76 -2.15 41.71
C GLY A 96 -12.94 -0.86 41.73
N THR A 97 -13.43 0.17 41.05
CA THR A 97 -12.95 1.55 41.17
C THR A 97 -14.14 2.43 41.54
N GLU A 98 -14.01 3.22 42.59
CA GLU A 98 -15.10 4.07 43.11
C GLU A 98 -14.78 5.55 42.96
N PHE A 99 -15.66 6.31 42.31
CA PHE A 99 -15.47 7.75 42.13
C PHE A 99 -15.89 8.52 43.38
N ALA A 100 -15.22 9.64 43.66
CA ALA A 100 -15.56 10.51 44.79
C ALA A 100 -16.97 11.12 44.67
N SER A 101 -17.44 11.30 43.44
CA SER A 101 -18.79 11.73 43.09
C SER A 101 -19.22 11.08 41.78
N ALA A 102 -20.53 10.92 41.59
CA ALA A 102 -21.05 10.39 40.34
C ALA A 102 -20.64 11.25 39.13
N LEU A 103 -20.25 10.56 38.06
CA LEU A 103 -19.85 11.14 36.78
C LEU A 103 -21.05 11.20 35.85
N ASN A 104 -21.22 12.34 35.18
CA ASN A 104 -22.17 12.48 34.09
C ASN A 104 -21.41 12.35 32.77
N VAL A 105 -21.57 11.20 32.11
CA VAL A 105 -20.93 10.88 30.82
C VAL A 105 -21.94 10.88 29.67
N THR A 106 -23.12 11.47 29.86
CA THR A 106 -24.17 11.53 28.79
C THR A 106 -23.76 12.31 27.56
N GLN A 107 -22.74 13.15 27.66
CA GLN A 107 -22.19 13.88 26.52
C GLN A 107 -21.04 13.14 25.85
N MET A 108 -20.53 12.06 26.44
CA MET A 108 -19.49 11.22 25.87
C MET A 108 -20.13 10.11 25.03
N GLU A 109 -19.33 9.47 24.18
CA GLU A 109 -19.78 8.43 23.25
C GLU A 109 -19.08 7.11 23.51
N THR A 110 -17.81 7.15 23.94
CA THR A 110 -16.91 6.00 24.06
C THR A 110 -16.22 5.97 25.41
N LEU A 111 -16.01 4.77 25.95
CA LEU A 111 -15.09 4.47 27.05
C LEU A 111 -13.83 3.85 26.45
N HIS A 112 -12.68 4.47 26.68
CA HIS A 112 -11.37 3.98 26.29
C HIS A 112 -10.65 3.32 27.48
N LEU A 113 -9.89 2.26 27.22
CA LEU A 113 -8.86 1.75 28.12
C LEU A 113 -7.76 1.00 27.36
N ASP A 114 -6.55 1.01 27.91
CA ASP A 114 -5.46 0.13 27.51
C ASP A 114 -5.29 -0.98 28.55
N MET A 115 -5.18 -2.22 28.08
CA MET A 115 -4.92 -3.37 28.95
C MET A 115 -3.85 -4.29 28.36
N TRP A 116 -2.95 -4.76 29.22
CA TRP A 116 -1.98 -5.81 28.93
C TRP A 116 -2.14 -6.95 29.94
N THR A 117 -2.02 -8.19 29.49
CA THR A 117 -1.99 -9.39 30.35
C THR A 117 -1.27 -10.54 29.66
N ALA A 118 -0.54 -11.37 30.42
CA ALA A 118 0.06 -12.60 29.89
C ALA A 118 -0.87 -13.83 30.00
N ASP A 119 -1.76 -13.83 31.00
CA ASP A 119 -2.36 -15.07 31.52
C ASP A 119 -3.86 -14.98 31.81
N ALA A 120 -4.48 -13.81 31.67
CA ALA A 120 -5.93 -13.71 31.72
C ALA A 120 -6.55 -14.41 30.49
N THR A 121 -7.64 -15.14 30.74
CA THR A 121 -8.42 -15.83 29.68
C THR A 121 -9.81 -15.23 29.51
N SER A 122 -10.22 -14.37 30.45
CA SER A 122 -11.44 -13.58 30.38
C SER A 122 -11.31 -12.37 31.28
N VAL A 123 -11.67 -11.19 30.77
CA VAL A 123 -11.84 -9.97 31.56
C VAL A 123 -13.12 -9.29 31.09
N ASN A 124 -13.98 -8.90 32.03
CA ASN A 124 -15.10 -8.01 31.73
C ASN A 124 -14.90 -6.67 32.41
N ILE A 125 -15.39 -5.60 31.79
CA ILE A 125 -15.54 -4.28 32.39
C ILE A 125 -17.02 -3.93 32.55
N PHE A 126 -17.37 -3.26 33.65
CA PHE A 126 -18.72 -2.79 33.94
C PHE A 126 -18.72 -1.30 34.25
N LEU A 127 -19.74 -0.61 33.75
CA LEU A 127 -20.20 0.65 34.33
C LEU A 127 -21.30 0.38 35.37
N ILE A 128 -21.24 1.09 36.49
CA ILE A 128 -22.21 0.96 37.59
C ILE A 128 -22.83 2.33 37.89
N SER A 129 -24.16 2.37 38.01
CA SER A 129 -24.94 3.55 38.45
C SER A 129 -25.75 3.22 39.71
N PRO A 130 -26.22 4.19 40.50
CA PRO A 130 -26.94 3.93 41.75
C PRO A 130 -28.14 2.96 41.62
N GLY A 131 -28.14 1.93 42.46
CA GLY A 131 -29.02 0.77 42.35
C GLY A 131 -28.22 -0.47 41.94
N PRO A 132 -28.79 -1.69 41.97
CA PRO A 132 -28.09 -2.88 41.48
C PRO A 132 -28.12 -2.93 39.94
N VAL A 133 -27.64 -1.86 39.29
CA VAL A 133 -27.67 -1.68 37.84
C VAL A 133 -26.24 -1.60 37.34
N GLU A 134 -25.79 -2.72 36.79
CA GLU A 134 -24.48 -2.89 36.17
C GLU A 134 -24.65 -3.72 34.89
N THR A 135 -23.83 -3.42 33.89
CA THR A 135 -23.82 -4.15 32.61
C THR A 135 -22.39 -4.48 32.25
N ALA A 136 -22.15 -5.75 31.95
CA ALA A 136 -20.84 -6.26 31.57
C ALA A 136 -20.56 -6.00 30.08
N PHE A 137 -19.32 -5.65 29.77
CA PHE A 137 -18.75 -5.75 28.44
C PHE A 137 -17.52 -6.66 28.50
N ALA A 138 -17.51 -7.72 27.69
CA ALA A 138 -16.39 -8.66 27.64
C ALA A 138 -15.27 -8.09 26.76
N LEU A 139 -14.05 -8.05 27.29
CA LEU A 139 -12.88 -7.57 26.55
C LEU A 139 -12.25 -8.75 25.76
N PRO A 140 -12.09 -8.63 24.43
CA PRO A 140 -11.29 -9.59 23.66
C PRO A 140 -9.87 -9.66 24.20
N ILE A 141 -9.34 -10.85 24.52
CA ILE A 141 -8.01 -10.97 25.13
C ILE A 141 -6.96 -11.37 24.10
N THR A 142 -5.91 -10.55 23.97
CA THR A 142 -4.68 -10.93 23.26
C THR A 142 -3.50 -10.93 24.22
N PRO A 143 -2.98 -12.12 24.62
CA PRO A 143 -1.91 -12.21 25.59
C PRO A 143 -0.59 -11.57 25.14
N ASN A 144 0.19 -11.07 26.11
CA ASN A 144 1.54 -10.54 25.95
C ASN A 144 1.67 -9.26 25.10
N GLN A 145 0.59 -8.50 24.90
CA GLN A 145 0.64 -7.19 24.24
C GLN A 145 -0.36 -6.21 24.85
N TRP A 146 -0.12 -4.92 24.63
CA TRP A 146 -1.07 -3.87 24.96
C TRP A 146 -2.20 -3.92 23.94
N VAL A 147 -3.43 -3.85 24.42
CA VAL A 147 -4.63 -3.77 23.59
C VAL A 147 -5.43 -2.56 24.05
N SER A 148 -5.74 -1.68 23.11
CA SER A 148 -6.63 -0.53 23.29
C SER A 148 -8.07 -0.95 23.00
N TYR A 149 -8.99 -0.60 23.89
CA TYR A 149 -10.41 -0.90 23.73
C TYR A 149 -11.21 0.39 23.70
N ASP A 150 -11.84 0.65 22.56
CA ASP A 150 -12.87 1.67 22.41
C ASP A 150 -14.24 1.03 22.52
N ILE A 151 -14.91 1.27 23.64
CA ILE A 151 -16.19 0.65 23.99
C ILE A 151 -17.29 1.70 23.86
N PRO A 152 -18.20 1.59 22.88
CA PRO A 152 -19.33 2.50 22.77
C PRO A 152 -20.16 2.48 24.04
N LEU A 153 -20.53 3.65 24.58
CA LEU A 153 -21.32 3.74 25.81
C LEU A 153 -22.70 3.10 25.69
N THR A 154 -23.18 2.90 24.46
CA THR A 154 -24.38 2.12 24.14
C THR A 154 -24.28 0.65 24.55
N ALA A 155 -23.07 0.11 24.73
CA ALA A 155 -22.85 -1.26 25.19
C ALA A 155 -23.29 -1.48 26.65
N PHE A 156 -23.30 -0.43 27.47
CA PHE A 156 -23.68 -0.49 28.89
C PHE A 156 -25.19 -0.29 29.10
N THR A 157 -26.00 -1.07 28.38
CA THR A 157 -27.47 -0.94 28.40
C THR A 157 -28.03 -1.03 29.82
N GLY A 158 -28.93 -0.12 30.18
CA GLY A 158 -29.56 -0.08 31.51
C GLY A 158 -28.82 0.77 32.54
N VAL A 159 -27.52 1.06 32.37
CA VAL A 159 -26.77 1.97 33.24
C VAL A 159 -27.23 3.42 33.04
N ASN A 160 -27.44 4.16 34.13
CA ASN A 160 -27.72 5.59 34.04
C ASN A 160 -26.42 6.38 33.79
N LEU A 161 -26.14 6.68 32.52
CA LEU A 161 -24.94 7.43 32.09
C LEU A 161 -24.83 8.85 32.67
N ALA A 162 -25.91 9.41 33.24
CA ALA A 162 -25.86 10.70 33.93
C ALA A 162 -25.33 10.61 35.37
N ASP A 163 -25.16 9.40 35.89
CA ASP A 163 -24.94 9.12 37.32
C ASP A 163 -24.08 7.85 37.49
N VAL A 164 -22.95 7.77 36.78
CA VAL A 164 -22.02 6.63 36.88
C VAL A 164 -21.16 6.79 38.12
N ILE A 165 -21.17 5.81 39.02
CA ILE A 165 -20.50 5.91 40.34
C ILE A 165 -19.25 5.04 40.45
N GLN A 166 -19.14 3.96 39.67
CA GLN A 166 -18.06 2.98 39.82
C GLN A 166 -17.76 2.27 38.48
N PHE A 167 -16.52 1.80 38.34
CA PHE A 167 -16.15 0.73 37.42
C PHE A 167 -16.01 -0.59 38.18
N LYS A 168 -16.19 -1.72 37.47
CA LYS A 168 -15.79 -3.05 37.96
C LYS A 168 -15.12 -3.83 36.85
N PHE A 169 -13.99 -4.47 37.15
CA PHE A 169 -13.37 -5.50 36.35
C PHE A 169 -13.60 -6.87 37.00
N ASP A 170 -13.99 -7.89 36.24
CA ASP A 170 -14.07 -9.27 36.73
C ASP A 170 -13.61 -10.29 35.67
N GLY A 171 -13.79 -11.59 35.93
CA GLY A 171 -13.37 -12.69 35.05
C GLY A 171 -12.07 -13.36 35.47
N GLY A 172 -11.41 -12.86 36.51
CA GLY A 172 -10.20 -13.45 37.07
C GLY A 172 -10.49 -14.64 38.00
N ASN A 173 -9.53 -15.56 38.11
CA ASN A 173 -9.56 -16.72 39.01
C ASN A 173 -8.72 -16.53 40.29
N GLY A 174 -8.10 -15.35 40.46
CA GLY A 174 -7.26 -15.01 41.59
C GLY A 174 -5.77 -15.28 41.41
N SER A 175 -5.33 -15.78 40.25
CA SER A 175 -3.90 -15.95 39.95
C SER A 175 -3.35 -14.94 38.94
N GLN A 176 -4.22 -14.35 38.11
CA GLN A 176 -3.77 -13.58 36.95
C GLN A 176 -3.25 -12.18 37.30
N THR A 177 -2.54 -11.59 36.34
CA THR A 177 -2.07 -10.21 36.42
C THR A 177 -2.57 -9.39 35.22
N LEU A 178 -3.15 -8.22 35.51
CA LEU A 178 -3.50 -7.21 34.52
C LEU A 178 -2.66 -5.95 34.74
N TYR A 179 -2.31 -5.30 33.64
CA TYR A 179 -1.75 -3.96 33.60
C TYR A 179 -2.74 -3.09 32.83
N LEU A 180 -3.08 -1.92 33.38
CA LEU A 180 -4.12 -1.03 32.90
C LEU A 180 -3.55 0.38 32.80
N ASP A 181 -3.88 1.06 31.71
CA ASP A 181 -3.59 2.47 31.52
C ASP A 181 -4.71 3.14 30.71
N ASN A 182 -4.67 4.47 30.61
CA ASN A 182 -5.50 5.28 29.72
C ASN A 182 -7.00 4.99 29.84
N LEU A 183 -7.52 5.00 31.07
CA LEU A 183 -8.93 4.81 31.36
C LEU A 183 -9.68 6.15 31.34
N TYR A 184 -10.40 6.46 30.26
CA TYR A 184 -11.14 7.70 30.10
C TYR A 184 -12.39 7.57 29.24
N PHE A 185 -13.34 8.48 29.40
CA PHE A 185 -14.49 8.62 28.50
C PHE A 185 -14.22 9.73 27.50
N TYR A 186 -14.62 9.55 26.23
CA TYR A 186 -14.54 10.61 25.24
C TYR A 186 -15.72 10.61 24.27
N LYS A 187 -15.85 11.70 23.52
CA LYS A 187 -16.67 11.78 22.29
C LYS A 187 -15.78 12.20 21.14
N GLU A 188 -16.10 11.76 19.93
CA GLU A 188 -15.42 12.26 18.75
C GLU A 188 -15.86 13.71 18.49
N GLY A 189 -15.01 14.66 18.90
CA GLY A 189 -15.03 16.00 18.33
C GLY A 189 -14.22 15.99 17.03
N SER A 190 -14.58 16.83 16.07
CA SER A 190 -13.78 17.06 14.86
C SER A 190 -12.30 17.16 15.22
N VAL A 191 -11.52 16.16 14.80
CA VAL A 191 -10.07 16.16 15.02
C VAL A 191 -9.47 17.18 14.06
N THR A 192 -9.05 18.34 14.55
CA THR A 192 -7.97 19.14 13.96
C THR A 192 -7.36 20.01 15.06
N GLU A 193 -6.58 19.43 15.97
CA GLU A 193 -5.56 20.22 16.69
C GLU A 193 -4.31 20.21 15.82
N GLY A 194 -4.22 21.21 14.95
CA GLY A 194 -3.08 21.41 14.06
C GLY A 194 -3.49 22.14 12.78
N PRO A 195 -2.66 23.07 12.28
CA PRO A 195 -2.88 23.67 10.98
C PRO A 195 -2.86 22.58 9.91
N ARG A 196 -3.67 22.73 8.86
CA ARG A 196 -3.57 21.91 7.66
C ARG A 196 -2.17 22.07 7.05
N ASN A 197 -1.45 20.96 6.99
CA ASN A 197 -0.01 20.91 6.77
C ASN A 197 0.33 19.63 6.00
N PRO A 198 1.09 19.67 4.89
CA PRO A 198 1.66 20.84 4.21
C PRO A 198 0.62 21.63 3.40
N ILE A 199 0.80 22.93 3.21
CA ILE A 199 0.09 23.74 2.20
C ILE A 199 0.94 23.70 0.93
N ASP A 200 0.55 22.87 -0.03
CA ASP A 200 1.34 22.48 -1.21
C ASP A 200 0.72 22.93 -2.54
N PHE A 201 -0.51 23.46 -2.52
CA PHE A 201 -1.21 23.97 -3.71
C PHE A 201 -1.44 22.93 -4.83
N GLU A 202 -1.21 21.65 -4.56
CA GLU A 202 -1.41 20.55 -5.52
C GLU A 202 -2.89 20.24 -5.71
N ASP A 203 -3.27 19.64 -6.84
CA ASP A 203 -4.68 19.33 -7.13
C ASP A 203 -5.27 18.39 -6.05
N GLY A 204 -6.31 18.86 -5.34
CA GLY A 204 -6.88 18.18 -4.18
C GLY A 204 -6.08 18.31 -2.87
N GLY A 205 -4.94 18.99 -2.89
CA GLY A 205 -4.09 19.31 -1.73
C GLY A 205 -4.51 20.58 -0.98
N TYR A 206 -3.81 20.86 0.13
CA TYR A 206 -4.13 22.03 0.96
C TYR A 206 -3.63 23.31 0.29
N GLY A 207 -4.48 24.35 0.28
CA GLY A 207 -4.18 25.63 -0.35
C GLY A 207 -4.62 25.74 -1.81
N ALA A 208 -4.85 24.63 -2.52
CA ALA A 208 -5.24 24.64 -3.94
C ALA A 208 -6.65 25.21 -4.15
N ASP A 209 -7.61 24.75 -3.35
CA ASP A 209 -9.02 25.15 -3.42
C ASP A 209 -9.44 26.17 -2.33
N TRP A 210 -8.47 26.70 -1.59
CA TRP A 210 -8.72 27.66 -0.51
C TRP A 210 -9.07 29.05 -1.05
N THR A 211 -9.73 29.86 -0.22
CA THR A 211 -10.04 31.25 -0.58
C THR A 211 -8.90 32.17 -0.19
N TRP A 212 -8.06 32.51 -1.17
CA TRP A 212 -6.95 33.46 -0.99
C TRP A 212 -7.34 34.89 -1.34
N THR A 213 -7.29 35.80 -0.36
CA THR A 213 -7.60 37.22 -0.54
C THR A 213 -6.33 38.06 -0.59
N VAL A 214 -6.07 38.71 -1.73
CA VAL A 214 -4.94 39.66 -1.87
C VAL A 214 -5.33 41.03 -1.34
N PHE A 215 -4.45 41.65 -0.55
CA PHE A 215 -4.67 42.96 0.06
C PHE A 215 -3.49 43.92 -0.15
N GLU A 216 -3.79 45.22 -0.04
CA GLU A 216 -2.82 46.33 -0.08
C GLU A 216 -1.89 46.38 -1.32
N ASN A 217 -2.23 45.62 -2.37
CA ASN A 217 -1.46 45.48 -3.60
C ASN A 217 -2.09 46.31 -4.73
N ALA A 218 -2.46 47.56 -4.44
CA ALA A 218 -3.16 48.47 -5.35
C ALA A 218 -4.47 47.92 -5.94
N SER A 219 -4.43 47.28 -7.11
CA SER A 219 -5.61 46.67 -7.74
C SER A 219 -5.96 45.32 -7.14
N ASN A 220 -5.14 44.77 -6.25
CA ASN A 220 -5.24 43.43 -5.67
C ASN A 220 -5.48 42.34 -6.74
N PRO A 221 -4.51 42.11 -7.65
CA PRO A 221 -4.57 40.93 -8.51
C PRO A 221 -4.75 39.67 -7.65
N ALA A 222 -5.63 38.76 -8.07
CA ALA A 222 -5.84 37.51 -7.34
C ALA A 222 -4.54 36.69 -7.27
N LEU A 223 -4.41 35.88 -6.21
CA LEU A 223 -3.39 34.83 -6.19
C LEU A 223 -3.75 33.80 -7.26
N GLU A 224 -2.77 33.40 -8.07
CA GLU A 224 -2.97 32.41 -9.12
C GLU A 224 -2.28 31.11 -8.70
N ILE A 225 -3.00 29.99 -8.66
CA ILE A 225 -2.36 28.66 -8.56
C ILE A 225 -2.07 28.20 -9.98
N ILE A 226 -0.79 28.00 -10.31
CA ILE A 226 -0.34 27.71 -11.67
C ILE A 226 0.63 26.53 -11.68
N SER A 227 0.87 25.94 -12.86
CA SER A 227 1.96 24.97 -13.02
C SER A 227 3.30 25.57 -12.61
N ASN A 228 4.09 24.80 -11.86
CA ASN A 228 5.39 25.21 -11.38
C ASN A 228 6.29 25.62 -12.59
N PRO A 229 6.75 26.87 -12.65
CA PRO A 229 7.54 27.36 -13.79
C PRO A 229 8.96 26.79 -13.84
N ASP A 230 9.44 26.21 -12.74
CA ASP A 230 10.74 25.56 -12.62
C ASP A 230 10.62 24.34 -11.68
N PRO A 231 10.08 23.20 -12.17
CA PRO A 231 9.90 21.98 -11.38
C PRO A 231 11.22 21.20 -11.27
N SER A 232 12.26 21.86 -10.77
CA SER A 232 13.60 21.30 -10.63
C SER A 232 14.28 21.80 -9.36
N GLY A 233 15.40 21.15 -8.98
CA GLY A 233 16.13 21.50 -7.78
C GLY A 233 15.32 21.21 -6.50
N ASN A 234 15.23 22.21 -5.62
CA ASN A 234 14.62 22.05 -4.29
C ASN A 234 13.08 22.00 -4.30
N ASN A 235 12.43 22.37 -5.41
CA ASN A 235 10.97 22.27 -5.53
C ASN A 235 10.57 21.58 -6.84
N THR A 236 10.13 20.34 -6.73
CA THR A 236 9.69 19.51 -7.86
C THR A 236 8.16 19.37 -7.94
N SER A 237 7.40 20.19 -7.21
CA SER A 237 5.93 20.19 -7.21
C SER A 237 5.36 20.49 -8.61
N ALA A 238 4.13 20.04 -8.87
CA ALA A 238 3.49 20.28 -10.16
C ALA A 238 2.92 21.70 -10.25
N THR A 239 2.49 22.28 -9.12
CA THR A 239 1.82 23.57 -9.03
C THR A 239 2.36 24.43 -7.91
N VAL A 240 2.21 25.75 -8.03
CA VAL A 240 2.70 26.74 -7.07
C VAL A 240 1.77 27.94 -6.99
N ALA A 241 1.81 28.66 -5.87
CA ALA A 241 1.12 29.94 -5.73
C ALA A 241 1.94 31.07 -6.36
N LYS A 242 1.33 31.81 -7.30
CA LYS A 242 1.90 32.99 -7.96
C LYS A 242 1.27 34.26 -7.43
N PHE A 243 2.09 35.11 -6.82
CA PHE A 243 1.74 36.45 -6.39
C PHE A 243 2.40 37.51 -7.28
N THR A 244 1.59 38.40 -7.85
CA THR A 244 2.08 39.54 -8.64
C THR A 244 2.22 40.77 -7.74
N ALA A 245 3.42 41.02 -7.22
CA ALA A 245 3.69 42.16 -6.34
C ALA A 245 3.84 43.45 -7.17
N LEU A 246 2.83 44.32 -7.14
CA LEU A 246 2.80 45.50 -8.00
C LEU A 246 3.73 46.60 -7.52
N GLN A 247 4.33 47.33 -8.46
CA GLN A 247 5.07 48.57 -8.20
C GLN A 247 4.21 49.61 -7.46
N ALA A 248 2.93 49.68 -7.82
CA ALA A 248 1.97 50.58 -7.21
C ALA A 248 1.42 50.07 -5.86
N GLY A 249 1.67 48.80 -5.52
CA GLY A 249 1.25 48.19 -4.26
C GLY A 249 2.11 48.64 -3.10
N ASN A 250 1.60 48.50 -1.88
CA ASN A 250 2.38 48.80 -0.68
C ASN A 250 3.52 47.76 -0.50
N PRO A 251 4.60 48.13 0.21
CA PRO A 251 5.65 47.17 0.55
C PRO A 251 5.13 45.96 1.35
N TRP A 252 4.10 46.12 2.17
CA TRP A 252 3.44 45.05 2.94
C TRP A 252 2.21 44.46 2.23
N ALA A 253 2.12 44.60 0.90
CA ALA A 253 1.12 43.88 0.12
C ALA A 253 1.29 42.37 0.33
N GLY A 254 0.18 41.66 0.50
CA GLY A 254 0.21 40.23 0.83
C GLY A 254 -1.08 39.52 0.44
N VAL A 255 -1.18 38.27 0.90
CA VAL A 255 -2.31 37.39 0.68
C VAL A 255 -2.66 36.64 1.96
N GLU A 256 -3.94 36.47 2.22
CA GLU A 256 -4.46 35.78 3.42
C GLU A 256 -5.44 34.67 3.01
N SER A 257 -5.42 33.56 3.76
CA SER A 257 -6.45 32.51 3.69
C SER A 257 -7.76 32.98 4.31
N ALA A 258 -8.88 32.27 4.12
CA ALA A 258 -10.11 32.59 4.84
C ALA A 258 -10.03 32.16 6.32
N HIS A 259 -10.80 32.85 7.18
CA HIS A 259 -11.02 32.43 8.56
C HIS A 259 -11.88 31.16 8.63
N GLY A 260 -11.68 30.37 9.68
CA GLY A 260 -12.45 29.18 10.04
C GLY A 260 -11.84 27.84 9.63
N ASP A 261 -12.56 26.75 9.93
CA ASP A 261 -12.02 25.39 9.91
C ASP A 261 -11.89 24.76 8.50
N THR A 262 -12.36 25.45 7.45
CA THR A 262 -12.37 24.92 6.08
C THR A 262 -11.06 25.09 5.35
N ASP A 263 -10.35 26.21 5.57
CA ASP A 263 -9.05 26.48 4.97
C ASP A 263 -7.96 25.98 5.94
N LEU A 264 -7.22 26.87 6.60
CA LEU A 264 -6.07 26.49 7.44
C LEU A 264 -6.42 25.55 8.60
N GLY A 265 -7.67 25.56 9.08
CA GLY A 265 -8.01 24.93 10.35
C GLY A 265 -7.59 25.79 11.53
N THR A 266 -8.06 25.41 12.73
CA THR A 266 -7.75 26.13 13.98
C THR A 266 -6.60 25.50 14.74
N PHE A 267 -5.71 26.29 15.32
CA PHE A 267 -4.60 25.79 16.15
C PHE A 267 -4.04 26.84 17.13
N LEU A 268 -3.29 26.37 18.13
CA LEU A 268 -2.35 27.17 18.92
C LEU A 268 -0.91 26.84 18.49
N LEU A 269 0.00 27.80 18.64
CA LEU A 269 1.43 27.52 18.49
C LEU A 269 1.93 26.74 19.70
N ASP A 270 2.62 25.63 19.46
CA ASP A 270 3.27 24.81 20.49
C ASP A 270 4.61 24.22 19.98
N GLU A 271 5.18 23.29 20.73
CA GLU A 271 6.47 22.66 20.37
C GLU A 271 6.39 21.78 19.12
N THR A 272 5.22 21.47 18.58
CA THR A 272 5.02 20.57 17.43
C THR A 272 4.82 21.32 16.11
N ASN A 273 4.44 22.59 16.16
CA ASN A 273 4.02 23.35 14.97
C ASN A 273 4.59 24.77 14.87
N SER A 274 5.49 25.17 15.77
CA SER A 274 6.01 26.54 15.85
C SER A 274 7.15 26.89 14.88
N ILE A 275 7.61 25.97 14.05
CA ILE A 275 8.57 26.28 12.96
C ILE A 275 7.85 26.26 11.63
N ILE A 276 7.65 27.43 11.02
CA ILE A 276 6.99 27.54 9.72
C ILE A 276 8.04 27.66 8.62
N LYS A 277 8.01 26.76 7.64
CA LYS A 277 8.88 26.81 6.45
C LYS A 277 8.07 27.13 5.21
N ILE A 278 8.70 27.76 4.22
CA ILE A 278 8.07 28.09 2.93
C ILE A 278 9.12 28.08 1.82
N MET A 279 8.80 27.45 0.70
CA MET A 279 9.61 27.56 -0.53
C MET A 279 9.26 28.85 -1.25
N VAL A 280 10.27 29.61 -1.67
CA VAL A 280 10.09 30.90 -2.36
C VAL A 280 11.00 30.99 -3.58
N TRP A 281 10.45 31.52 -4.67
CA TRP A 281 11.18 31.90 -5.88
C TRP A 281 10.78 33.32 -6.27
N LYS A 282 11.75 34.22 -6.45
CA LYS A 282 11.48 35.60 -6.89
C LYS A 282 12.68 36.28 -7.56
N PRO A 283 12.46 37.32 -8.38
CA PRO A 283 13.53 38.01 -9.11
C PRO A 283 14.33 39.02 -8.28
N VAL A 284 14.03 39.16 -6.98
CA VAL A 284 14.62 40.18 -6.10
C VAL A 284 14.96 39.62 -4.73
N ILE A 285 15.94 40.21 -4.05
CA ILE A 285 16.22 39.97 -2.64
C ILE A 285 15.38 40.92 -1.79
N SER A 286 14.49 40.38 -0.98
CA SER A 286 13.68 41.13 -0.02
C SER A 286 13.14 40.21 1.07
N ASP A 287 12.72 40.79 2.19
CA ASP A 287 12.05 40.04 3.25
C ASP A 287 10.77 39.37 2.72
N VAL A 288 10.58 38.10 3.04
CA VAL A 288 9.28 37.42 3.01
C VAL A 288 8.74 37.46 4.43
N GLY A 289 7.45 37.76 4.59
CA GLY A 289 6.81 37.81 5.89
C GLY A 289 5.75 36.73 6.08
N ILE A 290 5.64 36.16 7.28
CA ILE A 290 4.52 35.30 7.69
C ILE A 290 3.86 35.89 8.95
N LYS A 291 2.53 35.83 8.97
CA LYS A 291 1.71 36.25 10.10
C LYS A 291 0.50 35.33 10.22
N LEU A 292 0.14 34.95 11.44
CA LEU A 292 -1.08 34.25 11.81
C LEU A 292 -2.12 35.20 12.43
N ALA A 293 -3.40 34.91 12.30
CA ALA A 293 -4.48 35.68 12.89
C ALA A 293 -5.58 34.77 13.45
N THR A 294 -6.33 35.30 14.41
CA THR A 294 -7.53 34.67 14.98
C THR A 294 -8.79 35.27 14.37
N ALA A 295 -9.91 34.56 14.47
CA ALA A 295 -11.22 35.00 13.95
C ALA A 295 -11.67 36.37 14.49
N SER A 296 -11.28 36.74 15.72
CA SER A 296 -11.59 38.06 16.30
C SER A 296 -10.71 39.21 15.77
N GLY A 297 -9.75 38.90 14.89
CA GLY A 297 -8.81 39.85 14.31
C GLY A 297 -7.58 40.13 15.20
N TRP A 298 -7.36 39.34 16.24
CA TRP A 298 -6.08 39.38 16.96
C TRP A 298 -5.00 38.70 16.11
N ALA A 299 -3.81 39.29 16.06
CA ALA A 299 -2.69 38.71 15.33
C ALA A 299 -1.37 39.14 15.95
N GLN A 300 -0.39 38.25 15.97
CA GLN A 300 0.99 38.58 16.35
C GLN A 300 1.68 39.43 15.26
N PRO A 301 2.78 40.13 15.58
CA PRO A 301 3.61 40.80 14.57
C PRO A 301 4.08 39.81 13.50
N GLU A 302 4.27 40.29 12.27
CA GLU A 302 4.82 39.45 11.21
C GLU A 302 6.31 39.14 11.47
N LEU A 303 6.70 37.89 11.31
CA LEU A 303 8.11 37.49 11.25
C LEU A 303 8.61 37.64 9.83
N LYS A 304 9.87 38.05 9.66
CA LYS A 304 10.47 38.37 8.35
C LYS A 304 11.80 37.67 8.18
N VAL A 305 11.96 37.04 7.02
CA VAL A 305 13.19 36.37 6.60
C VAL A 305 13.49 36.76 5.17
N ALA A 306 14.68 37.29 4.92
CA ALA A 306 15.13 37.63 3.59
C ALA A 306 15.56 36.36 2.84
N ASN A 307 15.12 36.22 1.60
CA ASN A 307 15.72 35.27 0.67
C ASN A 307 17.17 35.68 0.33
N THR A 308 18.01 34.73 -0.02
CA THR A 308 19.42 34.94 -0.37
C THR A 308 19.71 34.74 -1.86
N VAL A 309 18.82 34.06 -2.59
CA VAL A 309 18.95 33.83 -4.03
C VAL A 309 17.82 34.49 -4.83
N ILE A 310 18.07 34.73 -6.13
CA ILE A 310 17.05 35.24 -7.07
C ILE A 310 16.87 34.26 -8.22
N ASN A 311 15.64 34.18 -8.73
CA ASN A 311 15.26 33.30 -9.83
C ASN A 311 15.67 31.83 -9.62
N ALA A 312 15.67 31.39 -8.36
CA ALA A 312 15.89 30.01 -7.95
C ALA A 312 15.04 29.75 -6.70
N TRP A 313 14.67 28.49 -6.49
CA TRP A 313 13.92 28.05 -5.31
C TRP A 313 14.80 28.06 -4.06
N GLU A 314 14.26 28.58 -2.96
CA GLU A 314 14.90 28.63 -1.64
C GLU A 314 13.87 28.34 -0.55
N GLU A 315 14.23 27.51 0.44
CA GLU A 315 13.43 27.32 1.65
C GLU A 315 13.76 28.43 2.65
N LEU A 316 12.73 29.10 3.17
CA LEU A 316 12.86 30.07 4.25
C LEU A 316 12.18 29.54 5.51
N THR A 317 12.85 29.68 6.66
CA THR A 317 12.39 29.18 7.96
C THR A 317 12.04 30.31 8.92
N PHE A 318 10.86 30.25 9.52
CA PHE A 318 10.32 31.23 10.46
C PHE A 318 10.08 30.58 11.82
N ASP A 319 10.86 30.98 12.83
CA ASP A 319 10.74 30.49 14.21
C ASP A 319 9.68 31.27 15.02
N PHE A 320 8.53 30.64 15.24
CA PHE A 320 7.46 31.15 16.08
C PHE A 320 7.52 30.62 17.53
N SER A 321 8.50 29.80 17.92
CA SER A 321 8.57 29.19 19.26
C SER A 321 8.66 30.22 20.39
N GLY A 322 9.27 31.37 20.12
CA GLY A 322 9.34 32.51 21.04
C GLY A 322 8.13 33.45 21.00
N VAL A 323 7.15 33.20 20.14
CA VAL A 323 6.01 34.09 19.90
C VAL A 323 4.82 33.62 20.75
N PRO A 324 4.31 34.46 21.67
CA PRO A 324 3.20 34.05 22.53
C PRO A 324 1.91 33.91 21.73
N ASN A 325 1.13 32.87 22.03
CA ASN A 325 -0.25 32.73 21.61
C ASN A 325 -1.12 33.92 22.06
N ASN A 326 -2.30 34.07 21.44
CA ASN A 326 -3.28 35.06 21.85
C ASN A 326 -3.51 34.99 23.37
N PRO A 327 -3.33 36.08 24.14
CA PRO A 327 -3.58 36.10 25.58
C PRO A 327 -5.00 35.69 25.98
N GLY A 328 -5.97 35.79 25.06
CA GLY A 328 -7.35 35.34 25.25
C GLY A 328 -7.59 33.84 25.05
N GLY A 329 -6.59 33.07 24.61
CA GLY A 329 -6.70 31.64 24.33
C GLY A 329 -7.48 31.29 23.05
N GLU A 330 -7.84 32.27 22.23
CA GLU A 330 -8.45 32.02 20.92
C GLU A 330 -7.39 31.45 19.95
N MET A 331 -7.77 30.41 19.24
CA MET A 331 -6.92 29.76 18.24
C MET A 331 -6.72 30.63 17.00
N TYR A 332 -5.57 30.47 16.37
CA TYR A 332 -5.33 30.96 15.02
C TYR A 332 -6.15 30.14 14.03
N ASP A 333 -6.66 30.80 13.00
CA ASP A 333 -7.44 30.17 11.94
C ASP A 333 -7.12 30.74 10.55
N GLN A 334 -6.08 31.58 10.47
CA GLN A 334 -5.70 32.25 9.23
C GLN A 334 -4.18 32.43 9.17
N ILE A 335 -3.61 32.12 8.01
CA ILE A 335 -2.23 32.45 7.62
C ILE A 335 -2.22 33.58 6.60
N ILE A 336 -1.31 34.52 6.81
CA ILE A 336 -1.04 35.67 5.96
C ILE A 336 0.42 35.63 5.50
N VAL A 337 0.62 35.67 4.19
CA VAL A 337 1.93 35.67 3.54
C VAL A 337 2.19 37.03 2.90
N PHE A 338 3.39 37.57 3.12
CA PHE A 338 3.90 38.81 2.52
C PHE A 338 5.09 38.46 1.60
N PRO A 339 4.88 38.19 0.31
CA PRO A 339 5.91 37.56 -0.53
C PRO A 339 7.11 38.46 -0.89
N ASP A 340 6.94 39.79 -0.81
CA ASP A 340 7.97 40.78 -1.14
C ASP A 340 7.82 42.03 -0.27
N PHE A 341 8.48 42.06 0.89
CA PHE A 341 8.34 43.13 1.90
C PHE A 341 9.29 44.31 1.64
N ALA A 342 9.32 44.85 0.42
CA ALA A 342 10.19 45.98 0.05
C ALA A 342 9.49 47.00 -0.85
N PRO A 343 9.92 48.28 -0.86
CA PRO A 343 9.54 49.23 -1.91
C PRO A 343 10.01 48.75 -3.28
N ARG A 344 9.13 48.80 -4.28
CA ARG A 344 9.38 48.23 -5.61
C ARG A 344 9.58 49.32 -6.67
N THR A 345 10.44 49.06 -7.65
CA THR A 345 10.68 49.94 -8.82
C THR A 345 10.02 49.42 -10.10
N GLN A 346 9.46 48.21 -10.04
CA GLN A 346 8.69 47.54 -11.09
C GLN A 346 7.79 46.46 -10.45
N ASP A 347 6.91 45.85 -11.22
CA ASP A 347 6.16 44.68 -10.75
C ASP A 347 7.11 43.46 -10.63
N ASN A 348 6.97 42.70 -9.54
CA ASN A 348 7.72 41.48 -9.31
C ASN A 348 6.76 40.29 -9.30
N ILE A 349 7.12 39.22 -10.01
CA ILE A 349 6.40 37.94 -9.93
C ILE A 349 7.10 37.08 -8.88
N VAL A 350 6.37 36.70 -7.84
CA VAL A 350 6.85 35.87 -6.74
C VAL A 350 6.07 34.57 -6.76
N TYR A 351 6.77 33.45 -6.70
CA TYR A 351 6.16 32.15 -6.46
C TYR A 351 6.50 31.69 -5.04
N PHE A 352 5.54 31.03 -4.40
CA PHE A 352 5.78 30.34 -3.15
C PHE A 352 4.99 29.05 -3.10
N ASP A 353 5.47 28.11 -2.29
CA ASP A 353 4.99 26.74 -2.26
C ASP A 353 5.42 26.03 -0.96
N ASN A 354 4.93 24.81 -0.73
CA ASN A 354 5.34 23.89 0.33
C ASN A 354 5.44 24.57 1.70
N ILE A 355 4.37 25.24 2.13
CA ILE A 355 4.33 25.84 3.46
C ILE A 355 4.11 24.73 4.48
N THR A 356 5.02 24.58 5.44
CA THR A 356 4.92 23.54 6.47
C THR A 356 4.99 24.09 7.87
N PHE A 357 4.30 23.44 8.80
CA PHE A 357 4.39 23.67 10.24
C PHE A 357 5.14 22.51 10.89
N ASN A 358 6.17 22.80 11.67
CA ASN A 358 7.10 21.78 12.18
C ASN A 358 7.40 22.01 13.66
N ALA A 359 7.96 20.98 14.30
CA ALA A 359 8.31 21.02 15.70
C ALA A 359 9.45 22.03 15.99
N ALA A 360 9.39 22.68 17.14
CA ALA A 360 10.48 23.50 17.66
C ALA A 360 11.73 22.62 17.88
N GLY A 361 12.86 23.04 17.32
CA GLY A 361 14.11 22.29 17.39
C GLY A 361 14.48 21.52 16.11
N GLU A 362 13.59 21.46 15.11
CA GLU A 362 13.84 20.87 13.78
C GLU A 362 14.60 21.82 12.82
N GLU A 363 15.05 23.00 13.27
CA GLU A 363 15.93 23.84 12.46
C GLU A 363 17.29 23.18 12.29
N GLY A 364 17.78 23.11 11.04
CA GLY A 364 19.10 22.53 10.76
C GLY A 364 19.20 21.03 11.02
N THR A 365 18.11 20.26 10.87
CA THR A 365 18.10 18.78 10.95
C THR A 365 18.47 18.09 9.63
N ASP A 366 18.69 18.83 8.56
CA ASP A 366 19.02 18.26 7.26
C ASP A 366 20.47 17.70 7.24
N ALA A 367 20.57 16.38 7.46
CA ALA A 367 21.79 15.60 7.31
C ALA A 367 21.93 14.94 5.92
N SER A 368 21.31 15.49 4.87
CA SER A 368 21.40 14.95 3.52
C SER A 368 22.58 15.49 2.71
N LEU A 369 22.96 14.78 1.64
CA LEU A 369 23.95 15.23 0.67
C LEU A 369 23.26 15.78 -0.58
N SER A 370 23.80 16.85 -1.15
CA SER A 370 23.43 17.39 -2.47
C SER A 370 24.26 16.79 -3.60
N ASP A 371 25.45 16.25 -3.30
CA ASP A 371 26.28 15.50 -4.25
C ASP A 371 27.23 14.52 -3.53
N LEU A 372 27.53 13.41 -4.19
CA LEU A 372 28.51 12.41 -3.76
C LEU A 372 29.36 12.00 -4.97
N GLN A 373 30.67 12.22 -4.87
CA GLN A 373 31.59 12.01 -5.98
C GLN A 373 32.70 11.02 -5.63
N VAL A 374 33.14 10.26 -6.64
CA VAL A 374 34.29 9.37 -6.62
C VAL A 374 35.28 9.85 -7.67
N ASP A 375 36.52 10.15 -7.25
CA ASP A 375 37.58 10.76 -8.06
C ASP A 375 37.11 12.01 -8.85
N GLY A 376 36.24 12.81 -8.22
CA GLY A 376 35.69 14.05 -8.79
C GLY A 376 34.54 13.87 -9.79
N THR A 377 34.01 12.65 -9.93
CA THR A 377 32.83 12.36 -10.75
C THR A 377 31.66 11.94 -9.86
N THR A 378 30.48 12.55 -10.02
CA THR A 378 29.27 12.17 -9.29
C THR A 378 28.95 10.69 -9.50
N VAL A 379 28.63 9.98 -8.41
CA VAL A 379 28.24 8.58 -8.44
C VAL A 379 26.96 8.42 -9.28
N ALA A 380 26.96 7.47 -10.21
CA ALA A 380 25.80 7.22 -11.07
C ALA A 380 24.55 6.88 -10.24
N GLY A 381 23.41 7.51 -10.56
CA GLY A 381 22.16 7.32 -9.82
C GLY A 381 22.14 7.94 -8.42
N PHE A 382 23.01 8.92 -8.13
CA PHE A 382 23.02 9.61 -6.84
C PHE A 382 21.64 10.21 -6.52
N SER A 383 21.16 9.91 -5.32
CA SER A 383 19.97 10.50 -4.71
C SER A 383 20.24 10.76 -3.22
N PRO A 384 19.81 11.91 -2.65
CA PRO A 384 19.96 12.22 -1.22
C PRO A 384 19.29 11.20 -0.28
N THR A 385 18.41 10.35 -0.79
CA THR A 385 17.71 9.30 -0.03
C THR A 385 18.38 7.92 -0.13
N VAL A 386 19.28 7.71 -1.09
CA VAL A 386 20.02 6.46 -1.25
C VAL A 386 21.30 6.52 -0.43
N LEU A 387 21.41 5.64 0.57
CA LEU A 387 22.50 5.66 1.55
C LEU A 387 23.66 4.75 1.18
N ASN A 388 23.49 3.81 0.25
CA ASN A 388 24.50 2.83 -0.09
C ASN A 388 24.73 2.80 -1.59
N TYR A 389 25.97 3.01 -2.00
CA TYR A 389 26.42 3.01 -3.38
C TYR A 389 27.48 1.94 -3.58
N SER A 390 27.52 1.40 -4.79
CA SER A 390 28.56 0.46 -5.20
C SER A 390 29.27 1.01 -6.44
N VAL A 391 30.59 0.98 -6.42
CA VAL A 391 31.45 1.43 -7.52
C VAL A 391 32.40 0.31 -7.88
N VAL A 392 32.28 -0.17 -9.11
CA VAL A 392 33.18 -1.17 -9.69
C VAL A 392 34.37 -0.44 -10.31
N LEU A 393 35.57 -0.80 -9.88
CA LEU A 393 36.83 -0.21 -10.32
C LEU A 393 37.53 -1.12 -11.34
N PRO A 394 38.28 -0.58 -12.33
CA PRO A 394 38.99 -1.40 -13.30
C PRO A 394 39.93 -2.44 -12.67
N GLU A 395 40.12 -3.57 -13.35
CA GLU A 395 41.04 -4.63 -12.91
C GLU A 395 42.44 -4.07 -12.60
N GLY A 396 43.01 -4.45 -11.45
CA GLY A 396 44.35 -4.02 -11.01
C GLY A 396 44.37 -2.69 -10.24
N THR A 397 43.22 -2.09 -9.96
CA THR A 397 43.14 -0.90 -9.07
C THR A 397 43.59 -1.28 -7.65
N THR A 398 44.66 -0.64 -7.17
CA THR A 398 45.26 -0.90 -5.84
C THR A 398 45.21 0.30 -4.91
N VAL A 399 44.79 1.46 -5.42
CA VAL A 399 44.67 2.72 -4.69
C VAL A 399 43.20 3.00 -4.47
N VAL A 400 42.78 3.15 -3.22
CA VAL A 400 41.40 3.50 -2.84
C VAL A 400 41.02 4.84 -3.48
N PRO A 401 39.92 4.92 -4.25
CA PRO A 401 39.46 6.16 -4.86
C PRO A 401 39.17 7.26 -3.82
N THR A 402 39.31 8.52 -4.23
CA THR A 402 38.98 9.66 -3.38
C THR A 402 37.48 9.89 -3.40
N VAL A 403 36.83 9.85 -2.23
CA VAL A 403 35.41 10.22 -2.10
C VAL A 403 35.30 11.65 -1.60
N THR A 404 34.42 12.44 -2.21
CA THR A 404 34.02 13.78 -1.74
C THR A 404 32.51 13.86 -1.65
N ALA A 405 32.00 14.61 -0.67
CA ALA A 405 30.58 14.75 -0.40
C ALA A 405 30.24 16.24 -0.19
N THR A 406 29.11 16.68 -0.72
CA THR A 406 28.58 18.04 -0.56
C THR A 406 27.28 17.93 0.22
N THR A 407 27.17 18.60 1.37
CA THR A 407 25.94 18.61 2.17
C THR A 407 24.85 19.43 1.48
N ASN A 408 23.59 19.09 1.73
CA ASN A 408 22.46 19.88 1.25
C ASN A 408 22.30 21.15 2.09
N ASP A 409 22.36 21.02 3.42
CA ASP A 409 22.51 22.14 4.34
C ASP A 409 23.99 22.59 4.40
N PRO A 410 24.31 23.86 4.04
CA PRO A 410 25.69 24.38 4.09
C PRO A 410 26.26 24.51 5.50
N GLU A 411 25.43 24.46 6.54
CA GLU A 411 25.84 24.47 7.95
C GLU A 411 26.01 23.06 8.54
N ALA A 412 25.55 22.02 7.85
CA ALA A 412 25.80 20.63 8.21
C ALA A 412 27.27 20.23 7.97
N SER A 413 27.72 19.16 8.63
CA SER A 413 29.09 18.65 8.51
C SER A 413 29.11 17.24 7.91
N ALA A 414 30.11 16.95 7.07
CA ALA A 414 30.32 15.62 6.50
C ALA A 414 31.73 15.11 6.85
N VAL A 415 31.79 13.97 7.55
CA VAL A 415 33.02 13.30 7.95
C VAL A 415 33.21 12.04 7.12
N ILE A 416 34.23 12.05 6.26
CA ILE A 416 34.55 10.95 5.34
C ILE A 416 35.60 10.03 5.99
N THR A 417 35.29 8.74 6.08
CA THR A 417 36.22 7.68 6.51
C THR A 417 36.53 6.79 5.30
N PRO A 418 37.70 6.98 4.65
CA PRO A 418 38.06 6.20 3.46
C PRO A 418 38.20 4.70 3.75
N ALA A 419 37.91 3.87 2.74
CA ALA A 419 38.20 2.44 2.80
C ALA A 419 39.70 2.19 3.08
N GLY A 420 40.02 1.17 3.86
CA GLY A 420 41.41 0.81 4.17
C GLY A 420 42.15 0.08 3.05
N ALA A 421 41.41 -0.55 2.13
CA ALA A 421 41.92 -1.29 0.98
C ALA A 421 40.78 -1.47 -0.06
N ILE A 422 41.10 -2.02 -1.22
CA ILE A 422 40.13 -2.48 -2.21
C ILE A 422 40.20 -4.02 -2.27
N PRO A 423 39.08 -4.76 -2.23
CA PRO A 423 37.72 -4.24 -2.01
C PRO A 423 37.54 -3.68 -0.59
N GLY A 424 36.64 -2.72 -0.45
CA GLY A 424 36.39 -2.06 0.83
C GLY A 424 35.42 -0.89 0.70
N THR A 425 34.93 -0.40 1.84
CA THR A 425 33.87 0.61 1.88
C THR A 425 34.38 1.92 2.46
N THR A 426 34.12 3.03 1.77
CA THR A 426 34.25 4.39 2.33
C THR A 426 32.91 4.79 2.94
N SER A 427 32.91 5.31 4.18
CA SER A 427 31.71 5.85 4.82
C SER A 427 31.77 7.37 4.92
N ILE A 428 30.60 8.01 4.89
CA ILE A 428 30.41 9.45 5.01
C ILE A 428 29.34 9.66 6.07
N LEU A 429 29.75 10.09 7.26
CA LEU A 429 28.82 10.48 8.32
C LEU A 429 28.49 11.97 8.14
N VAL A 430 27.25 12.25 7.78
CA VAL A 430 26.71 13.61 7.73
C VAL A 430 25.99 13.89 9.04
N THR A 431 26.38 14.96 9.72
CA THR A 431 25.73 15.45 10.93
C THR A 431 25.07 16.77 10.59
N SER A 432 23.78 16.87 10.85
CA SER A 432 22.97 18.06 10.61
C SER A 432 23.51 19.30 11.34
N ALA A 433 23.19 20.50 10.88
CA ALA A 433 23.69 21.75 11.47
C ALA A 433 23.38 21.88 12.97
N ASN A 434 22.23 21.37 13.42
CA ASN A 434 21.84 21.35 14.82
C ASN A 434 22.40 20.18 15.63
N THR A 435 23.20 19.30 15.00
CA THR A 435 23.86 18.12 15.60
C THR A 435 22.93 17.01 16.10
N GLN A 436 21.62 17.10 15.83
CA GLN A 436 20.65 16.13 16.33
C GLN A 436 20.44 14.94 15.38
N VAL A 437 20.64 15.15 14.08
CA VAL A 437 20.44 14.12 13.07
C VAL A 437 21.77 13.74 12.47
N GLU A 438 22.06 12.45 12.48
CA GLU A 438 23.19 11.87 11.76
C GLU A 438 22.70 10.93 10.68
N ARG A 439 23.34 10.97 9.51
CA ARG A 439 23.05 10.12 8.37
C ARG A 439 24.34 9.59 7.78
N THR A 440 24.44 8.28 7.58
CA THR A 440 25.66 7.67 7.04
C THR A 440 25.42 7.20 5.61
N TYR A 441 26.21 7.73 4.67
CA TYR A 441 26.30 7.21 3.31
C TYR A 441 27.50 6.26 3.20
N THR A 442 27.43 5.28 2.32
CA THR A 442 28.53 4.35 2.04
C THR A 442 28.78 4.21 0.54
N VAL A 443 30.06 4.08 0.18
CA VAL A 443 30.50 3.73 -1.18
C VAL A 443 31.35 2.47 -1.07
N ALA A 444 30.78 1.34 -1.47
CA ALA A 444 31.47 0.07 -1.56
C ALA A 444 32.26 -0.02 -2.85
N PHE A 445 33.58 -0.18 -2.75
CA PHE A 445 34.47 -0.40 -3.90
C PHE A 445 34.69 -1.89 -4.11
N SER A 446 34.43 -2.34 -5.33
CA SER A 446 34.86 -3.64 -5.84
C SER A 446 35.83 -3.43 -7.00
N ILE A 447 36.66 -4.43 -7.28
CA ILE A 447 37.44 -4.48 -8.53
C ILE A 447 36.62 -5.30 -9.51
N GLU A 448 36.62 -4.90 -10.77
CA GLU A 448 36.25 -5.72 -11.91
C GLU A 448 37.18 -6.94 -11.92
N THR A 449 36.80 -7.97 -11.16
CA THR A 449 37.45 -9.27 -11.24
C THR A 449 37.00 -9.85 -12.57
N GLY A 450 37.96 -10.11 -13.47
CA GLY A 450 37.73 -10.80 -14.73
C GLY A 450 37.25 -12.24 -14.52
N VAL A 451 36.03 -12.38 -14.04
CA VAL A 451 35.01 -13.44 -14.17
C VAL A 451 33.73 -12.76 -13.67
N VAL A 452 32.86 -12.30 -14.57
CA VAL A 452 31.50 -11.89 -14.19
C VAL A 452 30.77 -13.18 -13.83
N ASP A 453 30.31 -13.31 -12.59
CA ASP A 453 29.42 -14.39 -12.19
C ASP A 453 28.02 -14.07 -12.70
N GLY A 454 27.82 -14.14 -14.02
CA GLY A 454 26.54 -13.78 -14.66
C GLY A 454 26.66 -13.24 -16.10
N PRO A 455 25.55 -13.21 -16.85
CA PRO A 455 25.50 -12.64 -18.20
C PRO A 455 25.66 -11.12 -18.17
N ARG A 456 26.13 -10.52 -19.27
CA ARG A 456 26.11 -9.07 -19.45
C ARG A 456 24.68 -8.56 -19.49
N ASN A 457 24.38 -7.61 -18.61
CA ASN A 457 23.04 -7.21 -18.22
C ASN A 457 23.05 -5.72 -17.77
N PRO A 458 22.09 -4.88 -18.19
CA PRO A 458 21.02 -5.11 -19.17
C PRO A 458 21.51 -5.06 -20.62
N ILE A 459 20.85 -5.75 -21.55
CA ILE A 459 21.04 -5.58 -23.00
C ILE A 459 20.03 -4.52 -23.47
N ASP A 460 20.50 -3.30 -23.63
CA ASP A 460 19.69 -2.08 -23.82
C ASP A 460 19.82 -1.48 -25.23
N PHE A 461 20.73 -1.99 -26.06
CA PHE A 461 20.99 -1.49 -27.42
C PHE A 461 21.34 0.00 -27.52
N GLU A 462 21.63 0.65 -26.39
CA GLU A 462 21.98 2.07 -26.32
C GLU A 462 23.43 2.32 -26.72
N PRO A 463 23.78 3.50 -27.26
CA PRO A 463 25.16 3.80 -27.64
C PRO A 463 26.17 3.60 -26.50
N GLY A 464 27.05 2.62 -26.65
CA GLY A 464 28.04 2.23 -25.62
C GLY A 464 27.53 1.25 -24.56
N GLY A 465 26.24 0.88 -24.61
CA GLY A 465 25.61 -0.16 -23.80
C GLY A 465 25.74 -1.57 -24.40
N TYR A 466 25.19 -2.56 -23.72
CA TYR A 466 25.25 -3.95 -24.17
C TYR A 466 24.24 -4.21 -25.28
N GLY A 467 24.63 -4.99 -26.29
CA GLY A 467 23.80 -5.29 -27.46
C GLY A 467 23.96 -4.32 -28.63
N ALA A 468 24.37 -3.07 -28.40
CA ALA A 468 24.53 -2.06 -29.45
C ALA A 468 25.68 -2.38 -30.42
N ASP A 469 26.84 -2.75 -29.87
CA ASP A 469 28.06 -3.07 -30.64
C ASP A 469 28.34 -4.59 -30.72
N TRP A 470 27.36 -5.42 -30.34
CA TRP A 470 27.47 -6.88 -30.38
C TRP A 470 27.33 -7.43 -31.81
N THR A 471 27.83 -8.64 -32.03
CA THR A 471 27.69 -9.33 -33.32
C THR A 471 26.42 -10.16 -33.33
N TRP A 472 25.38 -9.64 -33.97
CA TRP A 472 24.09 -10.33 -34.15
C TRP A 472 24.02 -11.08 -35.49
N THR A 473 23.72 -12.37 -35.44
CA THR A 473 23.53 -13.20 -36.64
C THR A 473 22.06 -13.61 -36.76
N VAL A 474 21.41 -13.21 -37.87
CA VAL A 474 20.04 -13.64 -38.20
C VAL A 474 20.08 -14.98 -38.92
N PHE A 475 19.19 -15.89 -38.54
CA PHE A 475 19.12 -17.25 -39.09
C PHE A 475 17.69 -17.66 -39.46
N GLU A 476 17.61 -18.63 -40.37
CA GLU A 476 16.38 -19.30 -40.83
C GLU A 476 15.26 -18.37 -41.34
N ASN A 477 15.61 -17.12 -41.64
CA ASN A 477 14.72 -16.07 -42.09
C ASN A 477 14.91 -15.82 -43.59
N GLU A 478 14.98 -16.90 -44.38
CA GLU A 478 15.29 -16.93 -45.82
C GLU A 478 16.55 -16.14 -46.21
N THR A 479 16.40 -14.87 -46.62
CA THR A 479 17.53 -14.01 -46.99
C THR A 479 18.37 -13.56 -45.80
N ASN A 480 17.92 -13.85 -44.57
CA ASN A 480 18.51 -13.40 -43.31
C ASN A 480 18.83 -11.89 -43.31
N PRO A 481 17.81 -11.01 -43.41
CA PRO A 481 18.03 -9.58 -43.23
C PRO A 481 18.76 -9.33 -41.90
N PRO A 482 19.82 -8.50 -41.86
CA PRO A 482 20.55 -8.27 -40.62
C PRO A 482 19.66 -7.63 -39.55
N LEU A 483 19.95 -7.89 -38.28
CA LEU A 483 19.36 -7.13 -37.19
C LEU A 483 19.83 -5.67 -37.28
N GLU A 484 18.90 -4.72 -37.25
CA GLU A 484 19.22 -3.30 -37.34
C GLU A 484 19.05 -2.65 -35.96
N ILE A 485 20.06 -1.96 -35.45
CA ILE A 485 19.91 -1.09 -34.28
C ILE A 485 19.55 0.31 -34.79
N ILE A 486 18.33 0.76 -34.50
CA ILE A 486 17.77 2.00 -35.05
C ILE A 486 17.21 2.91 -33.96
N ALA A 487 16.96 4.17 -34.27
CA ALA A 487 16.22 5.06 -33.36
C ALA A 487 14.85 4.46 -33.03
N ASN A 488 14.46 4.52 -31.75
CA ASN A 488 13.19 3.99 -31.27
C ASN A 488 12.02 4.66 -32.04
N PRO A 489 11.22 3.89 -32.82
CA PRO A 489 10.14 4.45 -33.63
C PRO A 489 8.93 4.88 -32.79
N ASP A 490 8.83 4.43 -31.54
CA ASP A 490 7.77 4.75 -30.60
C ASP A 490 8.36 4.96 -29.19
N PRO A 491 9.03 6.10 -28.93
CA PRO A 491 9.67 6.38 -27.64
C PRO A 491 8.64 6.84 -26.59
N SER A 492 7.56 6.08 -26.44
CA SER A 492 6.46 6.36 -25.53
C SER A 492 6.02 5.10 -24.77
N GLY A 493 5.19 5.27 -23.73
CA GLY A 493 4.76 4.15 -22.89
C GLY A 493 5.90 3.61 -22.02
N ILE A 494 6.04 2.28 -21.94
CA ILE A 494 7.03 1.62 -21.07
C ILE A 494 8.45 1.62 -21.62
N ASN A 495 8.64 1.91 -22.92
CA ASN A 495 9.96 1.97 -23.53
C ASN A 495 10.27 3.37 -24.10
N THR A 496 11.02 4.15 -23.32
CA THR A 496 11.45 5.51 -23.69
C THR A 496 12.90 5.57 -24.18
N SER A 497 13.50 4.42 -24.52
CA SER A 497 14.89 4.32 -24.99
C SER A 497 15.14 5.11 -26.28
N ALA A 498 16.39 5.47 -26.55
CA ALA A 498 16.74 6.22 -27.76
C ALA A 498 16.86 5.30 -28.97
N THR A 499 17.30 4.05 -28.77
CA THR A 499 17.54 3.05 -29.81
C THR A 499 16.99 1.69 -29.45
N VAL A 500 16.60 0.91 -30.46
CA VAL A 500 16.01 -0.43 -30.30
C VAL A 500 16.55 -1.39 -31.35
N ALA A 501 16.47 -2.69 -31.08
CA ALA A 501 16.73 -3.72 -32.08
C ALA A 501 15.50 -3.92 -32.98
N LYS A 502 15.68 -3.84 -34.29
CA LYS A 502 14.66 -4.12 -35.31
C LYS A 502 14.97 -5.43 -36.02
N PHE A 503 14.04 -6.37 -35.92
CA PHE A 503 14.02 -7.63 -36.65
C PHE A 503 12.92 -7.61 -37.71
N THR A 504 13.25 -8.01 -38.94
CA THR A 504 12.27 -8.15 -40.03
C THR A 504 11.95 -9.62 -40.21
N ALA A 505 10.85 -10.10 -39.62
CA ALA A 505 10.41 -11.48 -39.77
C ALA A 505 9.75 -11.67 -41.15
N LEU A 506 10.40 -12.40 -42.05
CA LEU A 506 9.91 -12.55 -43.42
C LEU A 506 8.75 -13.53 -43.49
N GLN A 507 7.79 -13.24 -44.37
CA GLN A 507 6.68 -14.13 -44.71
C GLN A 507 7.18 -15.51 -45.15
N GLU A 508 8.21 -15.52 -46.00
CA GLU A 508 8.81 -16.75 -46.52
C GLU A 508 9.79 -17.40 -45.51
N GLY A 509 10.14 -16.70 -44.43
CA GLY A 509 10.99 -17.19 -43.34
C GLY A 509 10.38 -18.35 -42.58
N ASN A 510 11.21 -19.19 -41.96
CA ASN A 510 10.69 -20.27 -41.12
C ASN A 510 9.89 -19.69 -39.93
N PRO A 511 8.89 -20.45 -39.42
CA PRO A 511 8.16 -20.12 -38.20
C PRO A 511 9.04 -19.71 -37.02
N TRP A 512 10.23 -20.30 -36.90
CA TRP A 512 11.21 -20.08 -35.84
C TRP A 512 12.43 -19.27 -36.32
N ALA A 513 12.27 -18.42 -37.34
CA ALA A 513 13.30 -17.45 -37.72
C ALA A 513 13.69 -16.57 -36.51
N GLY A 514 14.98 -16.32 -36.34
CA GLY A 514 15.48 -15.63 -35.14
C GLY A 514 16.83 -14.96 -35.32
N VAL A 515 17.39 -14.51 -34.20
CA VAL A 515 18.68 -13.83 -34.11
C VAL A 515 19.47 -14.33 -32.90
N GLU A 516 20.79 -14.42 -33.04
CA GLU A 516 21.70 -14.90 -31.98
C GLU A 516 22.92 -13.98 -31.82
N SER A 517 23.41 -13.86 -30.57
CA SER A 517 24.65 -13.12 -30.27
C SER A 517 25.91 -13.94 -30.52
N GLN A 518 27.10 -13.32 -30.49
CA GLN A 518 28.35 -14.07 -30.60
C GLN A 518 28.66 -14.87 -29.33
N GLN A 519 28.85 -16.18 -29.51
CA GLN A 519 29.15 -17.14 -28.45
C GLN A 519 30.31 -16.71 -27.54
N GLY A 520 30.04 -16.65 -26.24
CA GLY A 520 31.00 -16.44 -25.15
C GLY A 520 31.67 -15.05 -25.10
N VAL A 521 31.53 -14.26 -26.17
CA VAL A 521 32.14 -12.94 -26.29
C VAL A 521 31.15 -11.83 -25.97
N ASP A 522 29.95 -11.87 -26.55
CA ASP A 522 28.96 -10.80 -26.45
C ASP A 522 28.20 -10.86 -25.12
N LEU A 523 27.54 -11.98 -24.84
CA LEU A 523 26.81 -12.15 -23.57
C LEU A 523 27.74 -12.38 -22.37
N GLY A 524 29.01 -12.72 -22.61
CA GLY A 524 29.86 -13.37 -21.62
C GLY A 524 29.45 -14.83 -21.40
N THR A 525 30.00 -15.48 -20.38
CA THR A 525 29.66 -16.86 -20.01
C THR A 525 29.08 -16.93 -18.62
N PHE A 526 28.04 -17.74 -18.40
CA PHE A 526 27.35 -17.84 -17.11
C PHE A 526 26.71 -19.21 -16.88
N GLU A 527 26.27 -19.43 -15.64
CA GLU A 527 25.37 -20.50 -15.23
C GLU A 527 24.10 -19.89 -14.62
N TRP A 528 22.96 -20.56 -14.75
CA TRP A 528 21.75 -20.26 -14.00
C TRP A 528 22.00 -20.36 -12.50
N ASN A 529 21.77 -19.26 -11.80
CA ASN A 529 21.80 -19.14 -10.36
C ASN A 529 20.57 -18.34 -9.88
N ASP A 530 20.43 -18.16 -8.57
CA ASP A 530 19.25 -17.50 -8.01
C ASP A 530 19.15 -16.01 -8.40
N ASP A 531 20.22 -15.42 -8.92
CA ASP A 531 20.35 -14.00 -9.28
C ASP A 531 20.12 -13.71 -10.77
N ASN A 532 19.91 -14.72 -11.62
CA ASN A 532 19.80 -14.52 -13.08
C ASN A 532 18.73 -15.36 -13.80
N ARG A 533 17.81 -15.99 -13.05
CA ARG A 533 16.81 -16.93 -13.60
C ARG A 533 15.57 -16.31 -14.22
N THR A 534 15.38 -15.00 -14.14
CA THR A 534 14.25 -14.32 -14.82
C THR A 534 14.78 -13.40 -15.90
N VAL A 535 14.27 -13.58 -17.12
CA VAL A 535 14.63 -12.76 -18.28
C VAL A 535 13.41 -11.96 -18.70
N LYS A 536 13.53 -10.63 -18.73
CA LYS A 536 12.49 -9.74 -19.27
C LYS A 536 12.94 -9.13 -20.57
N ILE A 537 11.99 -8.81 -21.45
CA ILE A 537 12.24 -8.15 -22.74
C ILE A 537 11.06 -7.25 -23.09
N HIS A 538 11.33 -6.01 -23.50
CA HIS A 538 10.32 -5.16 -24.12
C HIS A 538 10.17 -5.56 -25.59
N VAL A 539 8.94 -5.77 -26.05
CA VAL A 539 8.62 -6.15 -27.43
C VAL A 539 7.53 -5.25 -27.98
N TRP A 540 7.67 -4.85 -29.24
CA TRP A 540 6.66 -4.18 -30.04
C TRP A 540 6.54 -4.91 -31.38
N LYS A 541 5.33 -5.33 -31.77
CA LYS A 541 5.10 -5.97 -33.08
C LYS A 541 3.65 -5.83 -33.56
N PRO A 542 3.39 -5.95 -34.87
CA PRO A 542 2.06 -5.74 -35.45
C PRO A 542 1.11 -6.93 -35.30
N VAL A 543 1.56 -8.06 -34.73
CA VAL A 543 0.83 -9.32 -34.63
C VAL A 543 0.92 -9.93 -33.22
N ILE A 544 -0.04 -10.77 -32.86
CA ILE A 544 0.04 -11.61 -31.65
C ILE A 544 0.64 -12.95 -32.06
N SER A 545 1.78 -13.30 -31.48
CA SER A 545 2.49 -14.56 -31.70
C SER A 545 3.48 -14.79 -30.55
N ASP A 546 3.99 -16.01 -30.41
CA ASP A 546 4.99 -16.29 -29.38
C ASP A 546 6.27 -15.49 -29.63
N VAL A 547 6.90 -14.99 -28.57
CA VAL A 547 8.31 -14.61 -28.54
C VAL A 547 9.05 -15.73 -27.85
N GLY A 548 10.10 -16.27 -28.47
CA GLY A 548 10.90 -17.34 -27.91
C GLY A 548 12.27 -16.84 -27.45
N ILE A 549 12.77 -17.33 -26.32
CA ILE A 549 14.16 -17.14 -25.88
C ILE A 549 14.78 -18.49 -25.52
N LYS A 550 16.04 -18.70 -25.93
CA LYS A 550 16.87 -19.80 -25.43
C LYS A 550 18.34 -19.40 -25.32
N PHE A 551 19.10 -20.24 -24.63
CA PHE A 551 20.53 -20.05 -24.41
C PHE A 551 21.33 -21.27 -24.85
N ALA A 552 22.53 -21.03 -25.38
CA ALA A 552 23.42 -22.07 -25.88
C ALA A 552 24.85 -21.96 -25.33
N THR A 553 25.53 -23.10 -25.31
CA THR A 553 26.95 -23.21 -24.99
C THR A 553 27.80 -23.32 -26.25
N GLU A 554 29.11 -23.11 -26.11
CA GLU A 554 30.07 -23.25 -27.22
C GLU A 554 30.14 -24.67 -27.82
N THR A 555 29.64 -25.68 -27.08
CA THR A 555 29.58 -27.06 -27.57
C THR A 555 28.30 -27.37 -28.35
N GLY A 556 27.40 -26.39 -28.50
CA GLY A 556 26.09 -26.54 -29.14
C GLY A 556 25.03 -27.15 -28.22
N TRP A 557 25.27 -27.23 -26.91
CA TRP A 557 24.23 -27.62 -25.96
C TRP A 557 23.26 -26.46 -25.74
N ALA A 558 21.97 -26.73 -25.82
CA ALA A 558 20.89 -25.78 -25.53
C ALA A 558 19.64 -26.54 -25.09
N GLN A 559 18.84 -25.95 -24.21
CA GLN A 559 17.49 -26.43 -23.93
C GLN A 559 16.49 -25.93 -24.99
N VAL A 560 15.28 -26.48 -24.97
CA VAL A 560 14.17 -25.99 -25.80
C VAL A 560 13.86 -24.54 -25.46
N GLU A 561 13.48 -23.76 -26.45
CA GLU A 561 13.09 -22.38 -26.27
C GLU A 561 11.86 -22.23 -25.36
N LEU A 562 11.94 -21.27 -24.44
CA LEU A 562 10.80 -20.83 -23.64
C LEU A 562 10.04 -19.79 -24.44
N LYS A 563 8.71 -19.90 -24.49
CA LYS A 563 7.84 -19.05 -25.33
C LYS A 563 6.84 -18.31 -24.47
N VAL A 564 6.66 -17.04 -24.78
CA VAL A 564 5.64 -16.16 -24.18
C VAL A 564 5.00 -15.35 -25.29
N SER A 565 3.68 -15.44 -25.44
CA SER A 565 2.95 -14.62 -26.40
C SER A 565 2.79 -13.20 -25.87
N ASN A 566 2.97 -12.21 -26.73
CA ASN A 566 2.49 -10.86 -26.47
C ASN A 566 0.96 -10.82 -26.45
N THR A 567 0.38 -9.84 -25.77
CA THR A 567 -1.07 -9.63 -25.65
C THR A 567 -1.53 -8.39 -26.42
N VAL A 568 -0.62 -7.47 -26.76
CA VAL A 568 -0.93 -6.25 -27.51
C VAL A 568 -0.21 -6.18 -28.85
N THR A 569 -0.78 -5.46 -29.81
CA THR A 569 -0.19 -5.19 -31.12
C THR A 569 0.10 -3.71 -31.30
N ASN A 570 1.18 -3.36 -32.00
CA ASN A 570 1.60 -1.99 -32.29
C ASN A 570 1.74 -1.11 -31.04
N ALA A 571 2.12 -1.70 -29.92
CA ALA A 571 2.44 -1.04 -28.66
C ALA A 571 3.54 -1.83 -27.95
N TRP A 572 4.31 -1.15 -27.10
CA TRP A 572 5.34 -1.79 -26.27
C TRP A 572 4.70 -2.62 -25.15
N GLU A 573 5.22 -3.83 -24.95
CA GLU A 573 4.85 -4.75 -23.88
C GLU A 573 6.09 -5.37 -23.27
N GLU A 574 6.12 -5.56 -21.94
CA GLU A 574 7.15 -6.33 -21.25
C GLU A 574 6.73 -7.80 -21.20
N LEU A 575 7.54 -8.67 -21.78
CA LEU A 575 7.38 -10.12 -21.66
C LEU A 575 8.37 -10.67 -20.64
N THR A 576 7.90 -11.55 -19.77
CA THR A 576 8.71 -12.17 -18.70
C THR A 576 8.88 -13.67 -18.96
N PHE A 577 10.13 -14.13 -18.97
CA PHE A 577 10.55 -15.51 -19.19
C PHE A 577 11.20 -16.07 -17.93
N ASP A 578 10.57 -17.07 -17.32
CA ASP A 578 11.07 -17.73 -16.10
C ASP A 578 11.88 -19.00 -16.42
N PHE A 579 13.20 -18.91 -16.21
CA PHE A 579 14.16 -20.01 -16.38
C PHE A 579 14.44 -20.74 -15.05
N SER A 580 13.65 -20.55 -13.99
CA SER A 580 13.88 -21.20 -12.69
C SER A 580 13.83 -22.73 -12.74
N ASN A 581 13.07 -23.28 -13.71
CA ASN A 581 13.01 -24.72 -13.97
C ASN A 581 14.03 -25.22 -15.00
N TYR A 582 14.83 -24.32 -15.59
CA TYR A 582 15.87 -24.67 -16.54
C TYR A 582 17.13 -25.10 -15.78
N ILE A 583 17.85 -26.08 -16.34
CA ILE A 583 19.02 -26.65 -15.72
C ILE A 583 20.29 -26.06 -16.34
N ASN A 584 21.35 -25.99 -15.55
CA ASN A 584 22.66 -25.73 -16.10
C ASN A 584 23.08 -26.83 -17.09
N PRO A 585 23.92 -26.49 -18.09
CA PRO A 585 24.48 -27.49 -18.99
C PRO A 585 25.15 -28.63 -18.19
N PRO A 586 24.99 -29.90 -18.61
CA PRO A 586 25.67 -31.02 -17.97
C PRO A 586 27.20 -30.88 -17.99
N ASP A 587 27.87 -31.53 -17.05
CA ASP A 587 29.32 -31.59 -16.99
C ASP A 587 29.95 -31.95 -18.35
N GLY A 588 30.82 -31.09 -18.85
CA GLY A 588 31.51 -31.26 -20.14
C GLY A 588 30.82 -30.60 -21.33
N ASN A 589 29.66 -29.95 -21.15
CA ASN A 589 28.99 -29.17 -22.19
C ASN A 589 29.31 -27.67 -22.18
N GLY A 590 30.20 -27.21 -21.29
CA GLY A 590 30.57 -25.80 -21.15
C GLY A 590 29.48 -24.97 -20.44
N THR A 591 29.69 -23.67 -20.33
CA THR A 591 28.74 -22.72 -19.73
C THR A 591 27.88 -22.05 -20.80
N LEU A 592 26.73 -21.50 -20.37
CA LEU A 592 25.88 -20.70 -21.26
C LEU A 592 26.66 -19.47 -21.71
N GLY A 593 26.54 -19.07 -22.97
CA GLY A 593 27.25 -17.89 -23.45
C GLY A 593 26.72 -17.28 -24.73
N GLN A 594 25.54 -17.68 -25.17
CA GLN A 594 24.86 -17.12 -26.33
C GLN A 594 23.37 -17.02 -26.02
N ILE A 595 22.78 -15.85 -26.30
CA ILE A 595 21.33 -15.64 -26.27
C ILE A 595 20.80 -15.78 -27.70
N ILE A 596 19.70 -16.51 -27.84
CA ILE A 596 18.98 -16.73 -29.10
C ILE A 596 17.54 -16.27 -28.89
N ILE A 597 17.09 -15.35 -29.74
CA ILE A 597 15.77 -14.72 -29.66
C ILE A 597 15.00 -15.07 -30.93
N PHE A 598 13.74 -15.46 -30.75
CA PHE A 598 12.75 -15.72 -31.79
C PHE A 598 11.65 -14.66 -31.68
N PRO A 599 11.77 -13.49 -32.35
CA PRO A 599 10.88 -12.34 -32.08
C PRO A 599 9.43 -12.54 -32.54
N ASP A 600 9.18 -13.48 -33.46
CA ASP A 600 7.87 -13.78 -34.03
C ASP A 600 7.75 -15.27 -34.32
N PHE A 601 7.56 -16.09 -33.28
CA PHE A 601 7.46 -17.55 -33.38
C PHE A 601 6.01 -17.95 -33.71
N ASP A 602 5.77 -18.36 -34.95
CA ASP A 602 4.41 -18.66 -35.44
C ASP A 602 4.39 -19.95 -36.28
N LEU A 603 3.95 -21.06 -35.67
CA LEU A 603 3.85 -22.37 -36.31
C LEU A 603 2.77 -22.47 -37.38
N ASP A 604 1.76 -21.60 -37.33
CA ASP A 604 0.72 -21.54 -38.37
C ASP A 604 1.21 -20.77 -39.60
N GLY A 605 2.34 -20.07 -39.45
CA GLY A 605 3.06 -19.37 -40.51
C GLY A 605 2.56 -17.93 -40.70
N ARG A 606 3.43 -17.10 -41.28
CA ARG A 606 3.15 -15.66 -41.42
C ARG A 606 2.34 -15.37 -42.69
N GLU A 607 1.39 -14.43 -42.58
CA GLU A 607 0.62 -13.94 -43.74
C GLU A 607 1.32 -12.81 -44.51
N GLN A 608 2.32 -12.17 -43.89
CA GLN A 608 3.10 -11.05 -44.44
C GLN A 608 4.44 -10.92 -43.69
N ASP A 609 5.33 -10.05 -44.18
CA ASP A 609 6.52 -9.65 -43.42
C ASP A 609 6.09 -8.83 -42.19
N ASN A 610 6.62 -9.20 -41.02
CA ASN A 610 6.36 -8.49 -39.76
C ASN A 610 7.62 -7.76 -39.30
N ILE A 611 7.46 -6.48 -38.95
CA ILE A 611 8.54 -5.70 -38.31
C ILE A 611 8.37 -5.81 -36.80
N VAL A 612 9.36 -6.38 -36.13
CA VAL A 612 9.39 -6.57 -34.69
C VAL A 612 10.50 -5.71 -34.11
N TYR A 613 10.18 -4.94 -33.08
CA TYR A 613 11.18 -4.26 -32.26
C TYR A 613 11.27 -4.95 -30.91
N PHE A 614 12.48 -5.05 -30.39
CA PHE A 614 12.70 -5.48 -29.02
C PHE A 614 13.86 -4.72 -28.39
N ASP A 615 13.82 -4.64 -27.07
CA ASP A 615 14.71 -3.78 -26.30
C ASP A 615 14.72 -4.15 -24.81
N ASN A 616 15.60 -3.54 -24.02
CA ASN A 616 15.67 -3.63 -22.56
C ASN A 616 15.61 -5.07 -22.04
N ILE A 617 16.52 -5.93 -22.50
CA ILE A 617 16.58 -7.31 -22.02
C ILE A 617 17.31 -7.34 -20.68
N THR A 618 16.64 -7.77 -19.62
CA THR A 618 17.23 -7.81 -18.28
C THR A 618 17.26 -9.22 -17.73
N PHE A 619 18.36 -9.57 -17.06
CA PHE A 619 18.45 -10.73 -16.19
C PHE A 619 18.30 -10.25 -14.76
N SER A 620 17.42 -10.87 -14.00
CA SER A 620 17.28 -10.58 -12.58
C SER A 620 17.33 -11.87 -11.79
N ALA A 621 17.40 -11.73 -10.47
CA ALA A 621 17.08 -12.82 -9.59
C ALA A 621 15.84 -13.53 -10.09
N GLY A 622 15.83 -14.84 -9.93
CA GLY A 622 14.66 -15.68 -10.10
C GLY A 622 13.58 -15.24 -9.13
N GLY A 623 13.05 -14.03 -9.29
CA GLY A 623 11.67 -13.78 -9.09
C GLY A 623 11.01 -14.56 -10.19
N GLY A 624 10.62 -15.80 -9.88
CA GLY A 624 9.32 -16.17 -10.37
C GLY A 624 8.37 -14.98 -10.12
N VAL A 625 7.21 -15.05 -10.72
CA VAL A 625 6.11 -14.92 -9.77
C VAL A 625 6.44 -16.01 -8.74
N VAL A 626 7.09 -15.63 -7.62
CA VAL A 626 6.69 -16.22 -6.36
C VAL A 626 5.23 -15.90 -6.38
N THR A 627 4.44 -16.84 -6.89
CA THR A 627 3.13 -17.09 -6.35
C THR A 627 3.45 -17.08 -4.88
N PRO A 628 3.11 -16.00 -4.14
CA PRO A 628 3.49 -15.93 -2.75
C PRO A 628 3.10 -17.27 -2.14
N ASP A 629 3.89 -17.89 -1.27
CA ASP A 629 3.48 -19.20 -0.72
C ASP A 629 2.22 -19.05 0.16
N GLU A 630 1.93 -17.80 0.57
CA GLU A 630 0.76 -17.34 1.29
C GLU A 630 0.36 -15.91 0.89
N PRO A 631 -0.93 -15.52 1.00
CA PRO A 631 -1.36 -14.16 0.72
C PRO A 631 -0.83 -13.18 1.78
N THR A 632 -0.41 -11.99 1.35
CA THR A 632 0.10 -10.93 2.23
C THR A 632 -0.91 -9.80 2.48
N VAL A 633 -2.03 -9.81 1.76
CA VAL A 633 -3.14 -8.86 1.90
C VAL A 633 -4.43 -9.64 2.18
N ALA A 634 -5.33 -9.05 2.97
CA ALA A 634 -6.64 -9.64 3.26
C ALA A 634 -7.46 -9.86 1.98
N ALA A 635 -8.44 -10.77 2.04
CA ALA A 635 -9.38 -10.93 0.93
C ALA A 635 -10.22 -9.66 0.75
N PRO A 636 -10.61 -9.30 -0.49
CA PRO A 636 -11.47 -8.14 -0.73
C PRO A 636 -12.78 -8.19 0.08
N THR A 637 -13.09 -7.10 0.78
CA THR A 637 -14.34 -6.98 1.56
C THR A 637 -15.56 -7.02 0.63
N PRO A 638 -16.52 -7.95 0.81
CA PRO A 638 -17.74 -7.97 0.02
C PRO A 638 -18.61 -6.72 0.28
N THR A 639 -19.32 -6.25 -0.75
CA THR A 639 -20.11 -5.00 -0.70
C THR A 639 -21.62 -5.22 -0.91
N ILE A 640 -22.07 -6.47 -0.87
CA ILE A 640 -23.49 -6.82 -1.04
C ILE A 640 -24.28 -6.33 0.18
N ASP A 641 -25.48 -5.80 -0.02
CA ASP A 641 -26.37 -5.40 1.07
C ASP A 641 -26.61 -6.60 2.01
N ALA A 642 -26.32 -6.43 3.30
CA ALA A 642 -26.46 -7.47 4.33
C ALA A 642 -27.86 -8.10 4.38
N ALA A 643 -28.91 -7.38 3.96
CA ALA A 643 -30.26 -7.92 3.87
C ALA A 643 -30.42 -9.03 2.80
N ASN A 644 -29.50 -9.09 1.84
CA ASN A 644 -29.50 -10.04 0.73
C ASN A 644 -28.43 -11.12 0.89
N VAL A 645 -27.79 -11.25 2.06
CA VAL A 645 -26.66 -12.15 2.32
C VAL A 645 -26.99 -13.15 3.43
N ILE A 646 -26.63 -14.42 3.21
CA ILE A 646 -26.44 -15.42 4.26
C ILE A 646 -24.93 -15.69 4.29
N SER A 647 -24.25 -15.16 5.30
CA SER A 647 -22.80 -15.36 5.50
C SER A 647 -22.54 -16.61 6.32
N LEU A 648 -21.62 -17.45 5.87
CA LEU A 648 -21.10 -18.58 6.65
C LEU A 648 -19.76 -18.22 7.29
N PHE A 649 -18.95 -17.40 6.60
CA PHE A 649 -17.68 -16.88 7.09
C PHE A 649 -17.34 -15.57 6.39
N SER A 650 -17.35 -14.44 7.11
CA SER A 650 -16.93 -13.12 6.61
C SER A 650 -16.80 -12.12 7.76
N ASP A 651 -15.79 -11.26 7.73
CA ASP A 651 -15.69 -10.12 8.66
C ASP A 651 -16.71 -9.01 8.35
N ALA A 652 -17.27 -8.99 7.14
CA ALA A 652 -18.19 -7.94 6.70
C ALA A 652 -19.65 -8.16 7.16
N TYR A 653 -20.01 -9.40 7.54
CA TYR A 653 -21.39 -9.79 7.85
C TYR A 653 -21.47 -10.60 9.14
N THR A 654 -22.68 -10.74 9.68
CA THR A 654 -22.92 -11.67 10.78
C THR A 654 -23.08 -13.09 10.24
N ASP A 655 -22.19 -13.98 10.65
CA ASP A 655 -22.19 -15.38 10.21
C ASP A 655 -23.30 -16.21 10.85
N VAL A 656 -23.90 -17.08 10.04
CA VAL A 656 -24.78 -18.15 10.51
C VAL A 656 -23.93 -19.31 11.08
N PRO A 657 -24.45 -20.10 12.03
CA PRO A 657 -23.68 -21.20 12.61
C PRO A 657 -23.27 -22.26 11.57
N VAL A 658 -21.99 -22.61 11.56
CA VAL A 658 -21.41 -23.74 10.81
C VAL A 658 -20.91 -24.78 11.81
N ASP A 659 -21.25 -26.05 11.62
CA ASP A 659 -20.94 -27.11 12.60
C ASP A 659 -19.47 -27.47 12.63
N THR A 660 -18.85 -27.54 11.44
CA THR A 660 -17.41 -27.75 11.29
C THR A 660 -16.90 -27.27 9.94
N TRP A 661 -15.70 -26.68 9.96
CA TRP A 661 -14.94 -26.26 8.78
C TRP A 661 -14.01 -27.35 8.23
N ARG A 662 -13.89 -28.49 8.92
CA ARG A 662 -13.20 -29.69 8.44
C ARG A 662 -13.80 -30.92 9.10
N THR A 663 -14.54 -31.70 8.32
CA THR A 663 -15.05 -32.99 8.77
C THR A 663 -13.95 -34.03 8.99
N ASN A 664 -14.22 -35.05 9.79
CA ASN A 664 -13.27 -36.14 10.04
C ASN A 664 -12.99 -37.04 8.83
N TRP A 665 -13.84 -36.96 7.80
CA TRP A 665 -13.72 -37.69 6.55
C TRP A 665 -12.97 -36.88 5.47
N SER A 666 -12.64 -35.61 5.74
CA SER A 666 -11.78 -34.77 4.90
C SER A 666 -10.37 -35.34 4.76
N VAL A 667 -9.77 -35.14 3.58
CA VAL A 667 -8.35 -35.40 3.32
C VAL A 667 -7.70 -34.05 3.01
N ALA A 668 -7.41 -33.31 4.08
CA ALA A 668 -6.73 -32.02 4.09
C ALA A 668 -6.26 -31.75 5.52
N ASP A 669 -5.23 -30.92 5.69
CA ASP A 669 -4.96 -30.26 6.95
C ASP A 669 -5.75 -28.93 7.00
N TYR A 670 -6.11 -28.46 8.20
CA TYR A 670 -6.88 -27.24 8.40
C TYR A 670 -6.26 -26.41 9.51
N GLU A 671 -6.10 -25.13 9.22
CA GLU A 671 -5.79 -24.11 10.20
C GLU A 671 -6.58 -22.83 9.88
N GLU A 672 -6.91 -22.07 10.92
CA GLU A 672 -7.38 -20.71 10.76
C GLU A 672 -6.19 -19.77 10.97
N VAL A 673 -5.96 -18.90 10.01
CA VAL A 673 -4.85 -17.95 10.01
C VAL A 673 -5.42 -16.53 9.99
N THR A 674 -4.58 -15.54 10.32
CA THR A 674 -4.93 -14.13 10.18
C THR A 674 -4.00 -13.52 9.14
N ILE A 675 -4.57 -12.92 8.10
CA ILE A 675 -3.84 -12.24 7.02
C ILE A 675 -4.24 -10.77 7.05
N ASP A 676 -3.29 -9.89 7.35
CA ASP A 676 -3.55 -8.44 7.47
C ASP A 676 -4.75 -8.09 8.38
N GLY A 677 -4.85 -8.80 9.51
CA GLY A 677 -5.94 -8.63 10.49
C GLY A 677 -7.25 -9.35 10.15
N ASN A 678 -7.42 -9.90 8.94
CA ASN A 678 -8.59 -10.67 8.50
C ASN A 678 -8.42 -12.17 8.80
N PRO A 679 -9.33 -12.81 9.57
CA PRO A 679 -9.38 -14.26 9.72
C PRO A 679 -9.60 -14.95 8.37
N THR A 680 -8.87 -16.02 8.11
CA THR A 680 -8.93 -16.76 6.84
C THR A 680 -8.82 -18.25 7.12
N LYS A 681 -9.62 -19.07 6.42
CA LYS A 681 -9.53 -20.53 6.49
C LYS A 681 -8.42 -21.02 5.55
N LYS A 682 -7.45 -21.77 6.06
CA LYS A 682 -6.37 -22.35 5.27
C LYS A 682 -6.46 -23.86 5.26
N TYR A 683 -6.36 -24.44 4.07
CA TYR A 683 -6.29 -25.87 3.85
C TYR A 683 -5.01 -26.22 3.10
N THR A 684 -4.24 -27.17 3.63
CA THR A 684 -3.02 -27.69 2.99
C THR A 684 -3.15 -29.20 2.79
N ASN A 685 -2.30 -29.78 1.95
CA ASN A 685 -2.38 -31.20 1.55
C ASN A 685 -3.80 -31.59 1.08
N LEU A 686 -4.49 -30.67 0.43
CA LEU A 686 -5.91 -30.78 0.10
C LEU A 686 -6.11 -31.78 -1.05
N ASP A 687 -6.86 -32.85 -0.80
CA ASP A 687 -7.56 -33.63 -1.82
C ASP A 687 -9.02 -33.16 -1.89
N PHE A 688 -9.70 -33.22 -0.75
CA PHE A 688 -11.01 -32.60 -0.54
C PHE A 688 -11.24 -32.29 0.95
N VAL A 689 -12.00 -31.23 1.23
CA VAL A 689 -12.44 -30.87 2.57
C VAL A 689 -13.95 -30.69 2.60
N GLY A 690 -14.58 -31.33 3.58
CA GLY A 690 -15.99 -31.16 3.89
C GLY A 690 -16.21 -30.14 4.99
N ILE A 691 -17.17 -29.25 4.74
CA ILE A 691 -17.72 -28.27 5.67
C ILE A 691 -19.17 -28.68 5.91
N GLU A 692 -19.62 -28.74 7.17
CA GLU A 692 -20.94 -29.26 7.54
C GLU A 692 -21.78 -28.21 8.27
N THR A 693 -23.06 -28.19 7.91
CA THR A 693 -24.16 -27.41 8.50
C THR A 693 -25.33 -28.36 8.82
N VAL A 694 -25.05 -29.60 9.19
CA VAL A 694 -26.05 -30.66 9.44
C VAL A 694 -27.00 -30.34 10.59
N ALA A 695 -26.53 -29.76 11.68
CA ALA A 695 -27.36 -29.30 12.80
C ALA A 695 -27.97 -27.92 12.54
N ASN A 696 -27.39 -27.15 11.61
CA ASN A 696 -27.76 -25.77 11.28
C ASN A 696 -27.98 -25.60 9.76
N GLN A 697 -28.83 -26.44 9.17
CA GLN A 697 -29.01 -26.48 7.71
C GLN A 697 -29.49 -25.14 7.15
N ILE A 698 -29.00 -24.77 5.97
CA ILE A 698 -29.19 -23.45 5.40
C ILE A 698 -30.23 -23.48 4.29
N ASP A 699 -31.26 -22.65 4.42
CA ASP A 699 -32.25 -22.39 3.38
C ASP A 699 -31.75 -21.27 2.46
N ILE A 700 -31.33 -21.64 1.26
CA ILE A 700 -30.83 -20.73 0.21
C ILE A 700 -31.88 -20.50 -0.88
N THR A 701 -33.16 -20.82 -0.66
CA THR A 701 -34.21 -20.67 -1.69
C THR A 701 -34.39 -19.24 -2.17
N GLY A 702 -34.09 -18.26 -1.31
CA GLY A 702 -34.11 -16.82 -1.65
C GLY A 702 -32.86 -16.31 -2.37
N MET A 703 -31.81 -17.11 -2.48
CA MET A 703 -30.52 -16.69 -3.01
C MET A 703 -30.34 -17.02 -4.50
N THR A 704 -29.47 -16.26 -5.17
CA THR A 704 -29.16 -16.43 -6.60
C THR A 704 -27.74 -16.92 -6.84
N HIS A 705 -26.80 -16.65 -5.92
CA HIS A 705 -25.38 -16.95 -6.06
C HIS A 705 -24.79 -17.56 -4.79
N PHE A 706 -23.77 -18.39 -4.99
CA PHE A 706 -22.77 -18.73 -3.96
C PHE A 706 -21.50 -17.91 -4.24
N HIS A 707 -20.92 -17.32 -3.21
CA HIS A 707 -19.71 -16.51 -3.27
C HIS A 707 -18.63 -17.08 -2.36
N VAL A 708 -17.39 -17.06 -2.84
CA VAL A 708 -16.20 -17.36 -2.06
C VAL A 708 -15.00 -16.61 -2.62
N HIS A 709 -14.16 -16.06 -1.74
CA HIS A 709 -12.81 -15.64 -2.10
C HIS A 709 -11.86 -16.81 -1.91
N VAL A 710 -11.11 -17.14 -2.95
CA VAL A 710 -10.09 -18.20 -2.93
C VAL A 710 -8.76 -17.62 -3.38
N TRP A 711 -7.71 -17.90 -2.63
CA TRP A 711 -6.33 -17.64 -3.01
C TRP A 711 -5.56 -18.95 -2.95
N SER A 712 -4.65 -19.19 -3.90
CA SER A 712 -3.83 -20.40 -3.92
C SER A 712 -2.46 -20.15 -4.55
N PRO A 713 -1.38 -20.74 -4.03
CA PRO A 713 -0.07 -20.67 -4.66
C PRO A 713 0.09 -21.71 -5.77
N ASN A 714 -0.76 -22.76 -5.82
CA ASN A 714 -0.50 -23.94 -6.64
C ASN A 714 -1.76 -24.63 -7.21
N ALA A 715 -2.95 -24.03 -7.11
CA ALA A 715 -4.18 -24.58 -7.67
C ALA A 715 -4.12 -24.62 -9.20
N THR A 716 -4.16 -25.82 -9.78
CA THR A 716 -4.37 -26.02 -11.22
C THR A 716 -5.84 -26.30 -11.56
N LEU A 717 -6.62 -26.66 -10.54
CA LEU A 717 -8.07 -26.85 -10.61
C LEU A 717 -8.63 -26.67 -9.20
N PHE A 718 -9.67 -25.87 -9.06
CA PHE A 718 -10.45 -25.75 -7.83
C PHE A 718 -11.90 -26.15 -8.11
N ARG A 719 -12.58 -26.77 -7.15
CA ARG A 719 -13.97 -27.19 -7.29
C ARG A 719 -14.76 -26.85 -6.05
N VAL A 720 -16.00 -26.42 -6.26
CA VAL A 720 -16.98 -26.16 -5.22
C VAL A 720 -18.15 -27.10 -5.40
N LYS A 721 -18.51 -27.84 -4.36
CA LYS A 721 -19.67 -28.73 -4.36
C LYS A 721 -20.62 -28.39 -3.23
N LEU A 722 -21.91 -28.32 -3.55
CA LEU A 722 -23.00 -28.11 -2.61
C LEU A 722 -23.83 -29.39 -2.50
N VAL A 723 -24.27 -29.70 -1.27
CA VAL A 723 -25.12 -30.87 -0.96
C VAL A 723 -26.32 -30.42 -0.12
N ASP A 724 -27.52 -30.72 -0.61
CA ASP A 724 -28.80 -30.55 0.07
C ASP A 724 -29.30 -31.93 0.52
N PHE A 725 -29.68 -32.07 1.79
CA PHE A 725 -30.17 -33.34 2.37
C PHE A 725 -31.67 -33.59 2.13
N GLY A 726 -32.27 -32.95 1.13
CA GLY A 726 -33.66 -33.18 0.78
C GLY A 726 -34.65 -32.80 1.89
N ALA A 727 -35.90 -33.19 1.75
CA ALA A 727 -36.98 -32.79 2.66
C ALA A 727 -36.96 -33.55 3.99
N ASP A 728 -36.27 -34.69 4.07
CA ASP A 728 -36.12 -35.45 5.32
C ASP A 728 -34.98 -34.91 6.22
N ALA A 729 -34.18 -33.95 5.70
CA ALA A 729 -33.08 -33.30 6.36
C ALA A 729 -31.98 -34.28 6.84
N ALA A 730 -31.86 -35.45 6.19
CA ALA A 730 -30.94 -36.50 6.59
C ALA A 730 -30.21 -37.15 5.40
N TYR A 731 -28.89 -37.31 5.55
CA TYR A 731 -28.07 -37.94 4.51
C TYR A 731 -28.49 -39.40 4.23
N GLY A 732 -28.63 -39.74 2.94
CA GLY A 732 -28.90 -41.09 2.46
C GLY A 732 -30.38 -41.47 2.43
N GLY A 733 -31.29 -40.50 2.54
CA GLY A 733 -32.75 -40.66 2.45
C GLY A 733 -33.28 -40.95 1.04
N GLY A 734 -32.46 -40.68 0.02
CA GLY A 734 -32.80 -40.87 -1.39
C GLY A 734 -33.40 -39.63 -2.06
N ASP A 735 -33.53 -38.53 -1.33
CA ASP A 735 -33.90 -37.19 -1.78
C ASP A 735 -32.75 -36.17 -1.69
N ASP A 736 -31.54 -36.61 -1.30
CA ASP A 736 -30.32 -35.79 -1.34
C ASP A 736 -30.02 -35.31 -2.77
N THR A 737 -29.61 -34.05 -2.92
CA THR A 737 -29.21 -33.49 -4.22
C THR A 737 -27.88 -32.76 -4.10
N GLU A 738 -27.03 -32.89 -5.11
CA GLU A 738 -25.68 -32.33 -5.08
C GLU A 738 -25.15 -32.02 -6.47
N HIS A 739 -24.29 -31.02 -6.57
CA HIS A 739 -23.54 -30.73 -7.80
C HIS A 739 -22.19 -30.13 -7.47
N GLU A 740 -21.19 -30.43 -8.29
CA GLU A 740 -19.84 -29.88 -8.19
C GLU A 740 -19.56 -29.02 -9.43
N VAL A 741 -19.07 -27.80 -9.21
CA VAL A 741 -18.68 -26.85 -10.26
C VAL A 741 -17.15 -26.74 -10.30
N PRO A 742 -16.49 -27.04 -11.43
CA PRO A 742 -15.05 -26.92 -11.58
C PRO A 742 -14.61 -25.56 -12.12
N PHE A 743 -13.48 -25.06 -11.59
CA PHE A 743 -12.77 -23.85 -12.02
C PHE A 743 -11.36 -24.25 -12.49
N PRO A 744 -11.22 -24.63 -13.78
CA PRO A 744 -9.89 -24.80 -14.38
C PRO A 744 -9.18 -23.45 -14.47
N ASP A 745 -7.85 -23.46 -14.36
CA ASP A 745 -7.02 -22.26 -14.55
C ASP A 745 -7.31 -21.12 -13.55
N LEU A 746 -7.53 -21.47 -12.27
CA LEU A 746 -7.63 -20.50 -11.19
C LEU A 746 -6.32 -19.67 -11.13
N THR A 747 -6.41 -18.34 -11.18
CA THR A 747 -5.20 -17.51 -11.06
C THR A 747 -4.52 -17.76 -9.73
N GLN A 748 -3.23 -18.08 -9.77
CA GLN A 748 -2.44 -18.39 -8.58
C GLN A 748 -1.77 -17.11 -8.07
N GLY A 749 -1.61 -17.00 -6.75
CA GLY A 749 -0.85 -15.94 -6.10
C GLY A 749 -1.63 -14.65 -5.88
N GLU A 750 -2.92 -14.63 -6.21
CA GLU A 750 -3.84 -13.52 -5.96
C GLU A 750 -5.22 -14.01 -5.49
N TRP A 751 -6.00 -13.11 -4.88
CA TRP A 751 -7.35 -13.41 -4.42
C TRP A 751 -8.31 -13.43 -5.60
N VAL A 752 -8.97 -14.56 -5.81
CA VAL A 752 -9.98 -14.75 -6.85
C VAL A 752 -11.37 -14.77 -6.22
N SER A 753 -12.24 -13.83 -6.62
CA SER A 753 -13.64 -13.78 -6.22
C SER A 753 -14.49 -14.69 -7.12
N LEU A 754 -14.94 -15.83 -6.60
CA LEU A 754 -15.83 -16.73 -7.33
C LEU A 754 -17.28 -16.39 -7.01
N ASN A 755 -17.97 -15.75 -7.95
CA ASN A 755 -19.42 -15.53 -7.93
C ASN A 755 -20.10 -16.59 -8.77
N ILE A 756 -20.60 -17.66 -8.13
CA ILE A 756 -21.13 -18.85 -8.81
C ILE A 756 -22.66 -18.78 -8.83
N PRO A 757 -23.30 -18.63 -10.00
CA PRO A 757 -24.74 -18.73 -10.11
C PRO A 757 -25.25 -20.07 -9.57
N LEU A 758 -26.28 -20.06 -8.73
CA LEU A 758 -26.89 -21.30 -8.22
C LEU A 758 -27.52 -22.16 -9.33
N THR A 759 -27.65 -21.62 -10.55
CA THR A 759 -28.04 -22.36 -11.75
C THR A 759 -26.94 -23.28 -12.28
N ASP A 760 -25.68 -22.99 -11.96
CA ASP A 760 -24.52 -23.78 -12.44
C ASP A 760 -24.38 -25.08 -11.65
N PHE A 761 -25.00 -25.16 -10.47
CA PHE A 761 -25.19 -26.38 -9.70
C PHE A 761 -26.36 -27.22 -10.27
N ALA A 762 -26.23 -27.67 -11.51
CA ALA A 762 -27.35 -28.21 -12.31
C ALA A 762 -28.11 -29.39 -11.68
N ASN A 763 -27.47 -30.16 -10.81
CA ASN A 763 -28.08 -31.31 -10.10
C ASN A 763 -28.50 -31.00 -8.65
N LEU A 764 -28.34 -29.77 -8.17
CA LEU A 764 -28.78 -29.31 -6.85
C LEU A 764 -30.25 -28.88 -6.92
N ALA A 765 -31.16 -29.86 -6.91
CA ALA A 765 -32.59 -29.61 -7.06
C ALA A 765 -33.29 -29.13 -5.77
N GLY A 766 -32.74 -29.47 -4.60
CA GLY A 766 -33.14 -28.92 -3.30
C GLY A 766 -32.28 -27.72 -2.89
N ARG A 767 -32.87 -26.76 -2.17
CA ARG A 767 -32.21 -25.53 -1.71
C ARG A 767 -32.56 -25.14 -0.28
N GLN A 768 -33.34 -25.96 0.41
CA GLN A 768 -33.88 -25.64 1.73
C GLN A 768 -32.98 -26.15 2.85
N ASN A 769 -32.17 -27.16 2.57
CA ASN A 769 -31.47 -27.98 3.55
C ASN A 769 -30.02 -28.19 3.13
N ILE A 770 -29.33 -27.10 2.78
CA ILE A 770 -27.90 -27.14 2.48
C ILE A 770 -27.17 -27.57 3.75
N ALA A 771 -26.59 -28.76 3.68
CA ALA A 771 -26.03 -29.47 4.83
C ALA A 771 -24.53 -29.70 4.68
N GLN A 772 -24.00 -29.66 3.45
CA GLN A 772 -22.56 -29.79 3.20
C GLN A 772 -22.09 -28.88 2.06
N LEU A 773 -20.90 -28.30 2.26
CA LEU A 773 -20.09 -27.61 1.27
C LEU A 773 -18.75 -28.34 1.18
N ILE A 774 -18.28 -28.62 -0.03
CA ILE A 774 -17.04 -29.35 -0.26
C ILE A 774 -16.14 -28.56 -1.20
N PHE A 775 -14.90 -28.33 -0.77
CA PHE A 775 -13.84 -27.81 -1.61
C PHE A 775 -12.89 -28.95 -2.00
N SER A 776 -12.57 -29.07 -3.28
CA SER A 776 -11.62 -30.06 -3.80
C SER A 776 -10.81 -29.47 -4.95
N GLY A 777 -9.72 -30.11 -5.37
CA GLY A 777 -8.93 -29.54 -6.45
C GLY A 777 -7.72 -30.36 -6.89
N GLN A 778 -6.81 -29.73 -7.63
CA GLN A 778 -5.53 -30.28 -8.06
C GLN A 778 -4.39 -29.27 -7.77
N PRO A 779 -3.19 -29.72 -7.40
CA PRO A 779 -2.74 -31.13 -7.32
C PRO A 779 -3.29 -31.87 -6.08
N THR A 780 -3.93 -33.02 -6.27
CA THR A 780 -4.49 -33.82 -5.16
C THR A 780 -3.45 -34.13 -4.09
N GLY A 781 -3.75 -33.81 -2.84
CA GLY A 781 -2.90 -34.11 -1.68
C GLY A 781 -1.68 -33.20 -1.53
N ALA A 782 -1.52 -32.21 -2.41
CA ALA A 782 -0.48 -31.19 -2.36
C ALA A 782 -1.04 -29.76 -2.55
N LEU A 783 -2.34 -29.62 -2.83
CA LEU A 783 -3.02 -28.35 -3.01
C LEU A 783 -3.07 -27.57 -1.69
N THR A 784 -2.76 -26.29 -1.78
CA THR A 784 -2.95 -25.30 -0.71
C THR A 784 -3.97 -24.27 -1.16
N VAL A 785 -4.97 -23.97 -0.33
CA VAL A 785 -5.94 -22.90 -0.59
C VAL A 785 -6.22 -22.11 0.68
N TYR A 786 -6.43 -20.82 0.48
CA TYR A 786 -6.87 -19.84 1.48
C TYR A 786 -8.27 -19.40 1.08
N ILE A 787 -9.21 -19.45 2.02
CA ILE A 787 -10.63 -19.25 1.78
C ILE A 787 -11.15 -18.18 2.75
N ASP A 788 -11.81 -17.18 2.19
CA ASP A 788 -12.53 -16.17 2.95
C ASP A 788 -13.87 -15.83 2.28
N ASN A 789 -14.75 -15.10 2.97
CA ASN A 789 -16.01 -14.56 2.47
C ASN A 789 -16.89 -15.65 1.83
N VAL A 790 -17.16 -16.72 2.59
CA VAL A 790 -18.04 -17.81 2.17
C VAL A 790 -19.49 -17.41 2.45
N LEU A 791 -20.25 -17.11 1.41
CA LEU A 791 -21.62 -16.62 1.56
C LEU A 791 -22.55 -17.02 0.42
N PHE A 792 -23.85 -17.02 0.68
CA PHE A 792 -24.89 -17.02 -0.35
C PHE A 792 -25.51 -15.64 -0.44
N TYR A 793 -25.79 -15.17 -1.64
CA TYR A 793 -26.47 -13.88 -1.81
C TYR A 793 -27.52 -13.89 -2.90
N SER A 794 -28.41 -12.91 -2.84
CA SER A 794 -29.35 -12.59 -3.92
C SER A 794 -29.00 -11.23 -4.52
N ASP A 795 -29.21 -11.07 -5.83
CA ASP A 795 -29.01 -9.77 -6.49
C ASP A 795 -30.04 -8.71 -6.06
N GLY A 796 -30.96 -9.07 -5.15
CA GLY A 796 -32.02 -8.22 -4.64
C GLY A 796 -33.05 -7.82 -5.72
N THR A 797 -34.32 -8.15 -5.53
CA THR A 797 -35.40 -7.34 -6.13
C THR A 797 -35.59 -6.09 -5.28
N SER A 798 -34.59 -5.21 -5.24
CA SER A 798 -34.75 -3.92 -4.58
C SER A 798 -35.46 -2.94 -5.51
N VAL A 799 -36.53 -2.33 -4.98
CA VAL A 799 -36.98 -1.01 -5.42
C VAL A 799 -35.96 0.03 -4.93
N ASN A 800 -34.71 -0.06 -5.41
CA ASN A 800 -33.69 0.97 -5.26
C ASN A 800 -33.48 1.71 -6.60
N GLU A 801 -34.59 2.03 -7.29
CA GLU A 801 -34.56 2.91 -8.47
C GLU A 801 -34.21 4.37 -8.14
N ILE A 802 -33.81 4.71 -6.90
CA ILE A 802 -33.37 6.06 -6.55
C ILE A 802 -31.83 6.18 -6.44
N ASP A 803 -31.09 5.12 -6.09
CA ASP A 803 -29.62 5.17 -6.01
C ASP A 803 -28.90 4.60 -7.25
N ALA A 804 -29.52 3.68 -8.00
CA ALA A 804 -28.98 3.25 -9.30
C ALA A 804 -29.01 4.37 -10.37
N VAL A 805 -29.66 5.50 -10.06
CA VAL A 805 -29.84 6.64 -10.97
C VAL A 805 -28.81 7.75 -10.72
N GLN A 806 -28.10 7.76 -9.58
CA GLN A 806 -27.07 8.77 -9.28
C GLN A 806 -25.65 8.35 -9.68
N ASN A 807 -25.33 7.06 -9.71
CA ASN A 807 -23.98 6.57 -10.07
C ASN A 807 -23.84 6.03 -11.52
N GLN A 808 -24.86 6.17 -12.37
CA GLN A 808 -24.76 5.84 -13.80
C GLN A 808 -24.22 7.02 -14.63
N VAL A 809 -23.16 6.77 -15.40
CA VAL A 809 -22.58 7.75 -16.32
C VAL A 809 -23.39 7.79 -17.61
N ARG A 810 -24.41 8.64 -17.71
CA ARG A 810 -25.32 8.73 -18.87
C ARG A 810 -24.63 9.24 -20.13
N VAL A 811 -24.95 8.61 -21.25
CA VAL A 811 -24.54 8.99 -22.61
C VAL A 811 -25.64 9.84 -23.28
N TYR A 812 -25.44 11.15 -23.47
CA TYR A 812 -26.47 12.06 -24.01
C TYR A 812 -25.90 13.16 -24.93
N PRO A 813 -26.61 13.58 -26.02
CA PRO A 813 -27.88 13.05 -26.46
C PRO A 813 -27.75 11.64 -27.03
N ASN A 814 -28.78 10.83 -26.83
CA ASN A 814 -28.87 9.50 -27.39
C ASN A 814 -30.37 9.19 -27.66
N PRO A 815 -30.82 9.14 -28.92
CA PRO A 815 -30.02 9.14 -30.15
C PRO A 815 -29.31 10.47 -30.46
N VAL A 816 -28.17 10.41 -31.14
CA VAL A 816 -27.37 11.56 -31.64
C VAL A 816 -27.31 11.55 -33.17
N ARG A 817 -27.09 12.68 -33.84
CA ARG A 817 -26.84 12.70 -35.29
C ARG A 817 -25.36 12.48 -35.58
N SER A 818 -25.04 11.77 -36.67
CA SER A 818 -23.66 11.60 -37.11
C SER A 818 -22.95 12.97 -37.28
N GLY A 819 -21.81 13.14 -36.61
CA GLY A 819 -21.04 14.39 -36.59
C GLY A 819 -21.34 15.34 -35.42
N GLU A 820 -22.31 15.01 -34.55
CA GLU A 820 -22.54 15.72 -33.29
C GLU A 820 -21.81 15.06 -32.12
N THR A 821 -21.58 15.82 -31.06
CA THR A 821 -20.92 15.34 -29.83
C THR A 821 -21.93 14.73 -28.87
N VAL A 822 -21.54 13.63 -28.25
CA VAL A 822 -22.25 13.00 -27.14
C VAL A 822 -21.47 13.25 -25.85
N MET A 823 -22.16 13.68 -24.81
CA MET A 823 -21.61 14.00 -23.49
C MET A 823 -21.85 12.85 -22.52
N LEU A 824 -20.89 12.68 -21.60
CA LEU A 824 -21.03 11.92 -20.37
C LEU A 824 -21.37 12.90 -19.23
N ASN A 825 -22.24 12.49 -18.30
CA ASN A 825 -22.66 13.37 -17.17
C ASN A 825 -21.68 13.35 -15.98
N ALA A 826 -20.56 12.62 -16.10
CA ALA A 826 -19.55 12.49 -15.07
C ALA A 826 -18.17 12.29 -15.72
N GLN A 827 -17.11 12.54 -14.96
CA GLN A 827 -15.75 12.25 -15.39
C GLN A 827 -15.50 10.74 -15.44
N VAL A 828 -14.73 10.30 -16.44
CA VAL A 828 -14.42 8.89 -16.68
C VAL A 828 -12.92 8.68 -16.85
N LYS A 829 -12.45 7.48 -16.51
CA LYS A 829 -11.08 7.07 -16.78
C LYS A 829 -10.86 6.83 -18.27
N GLN A 830 -11.84 6.17 -18.91
CA GLN A 830 -11.80 5.82 -20.32
C GLN A 830 -13.21 5.55 -20.86
N VAL A 831 -13.42 5.86 -22.14
CA VAL A 831 -14.61 5.49 -22.89
C VAL A 831 -14.22 4.86 -24.22
N ASP A 832 -14.76 3.68 -24.49
CA ASP A 832 -14.56 2.93 -25.72
C ASP A 832 -15.90 2.74 -26.44
N VAL A 833 -15.93 2.99 -27.75
CA VAL A 833 -17.13 2.83 -28.57
C VAL A 833 -16.92 1.69 -29.55
N PHE A 834 -17.82 0.70 -29.55
CA PHE A 834 -17.80 -0.48 -30.40
C PHE A 834 -18.99 -0.48 -31.35
N ASP A 835 -18.80 -0.98 -32.57
CA ASP A 835 -19.93 -1.33 -33.45
C ASP A 835 -20.61 -2.65 -33.01
N ILE A 836 -21.73 -3.00 -33.64
CA ILE A 836 -22.49 -4.23 -33.29
C ILE A 836 -21.71 -5.53 -33.52
N SER A 837 -20.61 -5.51 -34.28
CA SER A 837 -19.73 -6.67 -34.48
C SER A 837 -18.62 -6.77 -33.43
N GLY A 838 -18.58 -5.86 -32.46
CA GLY A 838 -17.56 -5.81 -31.42
C GLY A 838 -16.26 -5.14 -31.86
N ARG A 839 -16.21 -4.55 -33.06
CA ARG A 839 -15.03 -3.81 -33.52
C ARG A 839 -15.04 -2.42 -32.87
N MET A 840 -13.91 -2.06 -32.25
CA MET A 840 -13.71 -0.76 -31.64
C MET A 840 -13.62 0.33 -32.73
N ILE A 841 -14.38 1.41 -32.53
CA ILE A 841 -14.53 2.54 -33.44
C ILE A 841 -13.79 3.77 -32.90
N LEU A 842 -13.78 3.93 -31.57
CA LEU A 842 -13.16 5.06 -30.88
C LEU A 842 -12.75 4.60 -29.47
N SER A 843 -11.62 5.11 -28.98
CA SER A 843 -11.27 5.11 -27.56
C SER A 843 -10.87 6.54 -27.16
N SER A 844 -11.27 7.00 -25.98
CA SER A 844 -10.97 8.33 -25.48
C SER A 844 -10.95 8.35 -23.95
N THR A 845 -10.22 9.30 -23.35
CA THR A 845 -10.31 9.64 -21.92
C THR A 845 -11.21 10.86 -21.67
N SER A 846 -11.79 11.43 -22.73
CA SER A 846 -12.66 12.60 -22.65
C SER A 846 -14.08 12.22 -22.22
N ASN A 847 -14.77 13.15 -21.56
CA ASN A 847 -16.21 13.05 -21.28
C ASN A 847 -17.07 13.35 -22.51
N GLU A 848 -16.45 13.55 -23.67
CA GLU A 848 -17.08 13.83 -24.94
C GLU A 848 -16.75 12.74 -25.97
N ILE A 849 -17.76 12.23 -26.65
CA ILE A 849 -17.65 11.29 -27.76
C ILE A 849 -18.03 12.03 -29.05
N ASN A 850 -17.04 12.27 -29.92
CA ASN A 850 -17.28 12.85 -31.23
C ASN A 850 -17.74 11.78 -32.23
N THR A 851 -18.97 11.91 -32.75
CA THR A 851 -19.52 10.91 -33.68
C THR A 851 -19.21 11.18 -35.16
N ALA A 852 -18.31 12.12 -35.46
CA ALA A 852 -17.86 12.39 -36.82
C ALA A 852 -17.25 11.13 -37.46
N GLY A 853 -17.81 10.70 -38.59
CA GLY A 853 -17.37 9.50 -39.31
C GLY A 853 -18.05 8.19 -38.86
N MET A 854 -18.89 8.22 -37.82
CA MET A 854 -19.72 7.07 -37.44
C MET A 854 -20.92 6.95 -38.41
N ASN A 855 -21.09 5.77 -39.01
CA ASN A 855 -22.23 5.47 -39.86
C ASN A 855 -23.53 5.37 -39.04
N ARG A 856 -24.68 5.50 -39.70
CA ARG A 856 -25.98 5.29 -39.06
C ARG A 856 -26.07 3.87 -38.50
N GLY A 857 -26.34 3.74 -37.21
CA GLY A 857 -26.30 2.43 -36.57
C GLY A 857 -26.39 2.47 -35.05
N VAL A 858 -26.36 1.25 -34.48
CA VAL A 858 -26.27 1.03 -33.05
C VAL A 858 -24.80 0.77 -32.69
N TYR A 859 -24.35 1.38 -31.61
CA TYR A 859 -23.02 1.24 -31.05
C TYR A 859 -23.13 0.88 -29.56
N PHE A 860 -22.07 0.31 -29.01
CA PHE A 860 -21.93 0.06 -27.57
C PHE A 860 -20.80 0.93 -27.02
N VAL A 861 -21.10 1.73 -26.01
CA VAL A 861 -20.18 2.62 -25.30
C VAL A 861 -19.83 1.94 -23.99
N ARG A 862 -18.60 1.47 -23.87
CA ARG A 862 -18.02 0.94 -22.62
C ARG A 862 -17.34 2.10 -21.89
N ILE A 863 -17.63 2.26 -20.62
CA ILE A 863 -17.19 3.38 -19.78
C ILE A 863 -16.46 2.79 -18.58
N HIS A 864 -15.19 3.13 -18.45
CA HIS A 864 -14.38 2.86 -17.27
C HIS A 864 -14.49 4.06 -16.34
N THR A 865 -15.12 3.89 -15.18
CA THR A 865 -15.29 4.96 -14.20
C THR A 865 -13.99 5.18 -13.42
N LEU A 866 -13.82 6.37 -12.81
CA LEU A 866 -12.60 6.72 -12.07
C LEU A 866 -12.35 5.79 -10.87
N ASN A 867 -13.40 5.24 -10.27
CA ASN A 867 -13.36 4.28 -9.18
C ASN A 867 -13.17 2.81 -9.63
N GLY A 868 -12.70 2.58 -10.87
CA GLY A 868 -12.40 1.24 -11.39
C GLY A 868 -13.60 0.42 -11.87
N GLY A 869 -14.82 0.95 -11.78
CA GLY A 869 -16.03 0.31 -12.28
C GLY A 869 -16.15 0.30 -13.81
N LEU A 870 -16.93 -0.63 -14.35
CA LEU A 870 -17.19 -0.76 -15.79
C LEU A 870 -18.69 -0.65 -16.09
N GLN A 871 -19.09 0.25 -16.99
CA GLN A 871 -20.46 0.39 -17.48
C GLN A 871 -20.51 0.19 -18.99
N THR A 872 -21.60 -0.38 -19.53
CA THR A 872 -21.82 -0.46 -20.98
C THR A 872 -23.18 0.10 -21.34
N GLN A 873 -23.23 1.02 -22.30
CA GLN A 873 -24.45 1.68 -22.76
C GLN A 873 -24.61 1.61 -24.27
N LYS A 874 -25.85 1.51 -24.74
CA LYS A 874 -26.17 1.56 -26.17
C LYS A 874 -26.16 3.00 -26.65
N LEU A 875 -25.46 3.32 -27.74
CA LEU A 875 -25.52 4.60 -28.44
C LEU A 875 -26.19 4.42 -29.82
N ILE A 876 -27.13 5.30 -30.16
CA ILE A 876 -27.83 5.30 -31.46
C ILE A 876 -27.38 6.52 -32.26
N VAL A 877 -26.70 6.31 -33.39
CA VAL A 877 -26.28 7.37 -34.31
C VAL A 877 -27.23 7.40 -35.52
N ASN A 878 -27.88 8.55 -35.74
CA ASN A 878 -28.89 8.83 -36.77
C ASN A 878 -28.40 9.70 -37.92
#